data_AF-A0A9D3SDM8-F1
#
_entry.id   AF-A0A9D3SDM8-F1
#
_cell.length_a   1.000
_cell.length_b   1.000
_cell.length_c   1.000
_cell.angle_alpha   90.00
_cell.angle_beta   90.00
_cell.angle_gamma   90.00
#
_symmetry.space_group_name_H-M   'P 1'
#
loop_
_entity.id
_entity.type
_entity.pdbx_description
1 polymer ?
#
loop_
_entity_poly.entity_id
_entity_poly.type
_entity_poly.pdbx_seq_one_letter_code
_entity_poly.pdbx_strand_id
1 'polypeptide(L)'
;MTVVAGDNMDETSTLPGHPHDPYPHDHEDHECCERVVINISGLRFETQLKTLAQFPDTLLGNPKKRMRYFDPLRNEYFFDRNRPSFDAILYYYQSGGRLRRPVNVPLDMFSEEIKFYELGVEAMEKFREDEGFIREEERPLPENEFQRQVWLLFEHPESSGPARGIAIVSVMVILISIVIFCLETLPELKEDPQGHLQTIGNSTFYYKPNIFTDPFFIVETLCIIWFSFELIVRFFACPSKAAYFKNMMNTIDVVAIIPYFITLGTELAEDEEGKEVKVSGEQATSLAILRVIRLVRVFRIFKLSRHSKGLQILGQTLKASMRELGLLIFFLFIGVILFSSAVYFAEAEEKESFFTSIPDAFWWAVVSMTTVGYGDMYPVTIGGKIVGSLCAIAGVLTIALPVPVIVSNFNYFYHRETEGEEQAQLLNIALVSLENGGARGSASDAGEGCRSAREQHSALGRIDECVKELNLEPSSWRMNDVSDTFSCAESAVDALLRADRVPHLFDEDLSDVVDVVDNVEHDGSNERVLINIAGLRYETQLGTLNQFPDTLLGDPDKRIKYFDPLRNEYFFDRNRPSFDGILYFYQSGGKIRRPVNVSIDVFADEIRFYQLGEEAMERFREDEGFIKEEEKPLPHNEFQKQVWLIFEYPESSSPARGIAIVSVIVITISIITFCLETLPEFRDERELQAASRTAANSTLQARPSLTFSDPFFVVETTCVIWFTFELIVRFFACPSKSEFSKTVMNIIDIMSIMPYFITVGTELVEQQHGPEHDNGPQQQQAMSLAILRVIRLVRVFRIFKLSRHSKGLQILGQTLKASMRELGLLIFFLFIGVILFSSAVFFAEADEPESHFSSIPDAFWWAVVTMTTVGYGDMRPVTVGGKIVGSLCAIAGVLTIALPVPVIVSNFNYFYHRETDQEQAALKDDPSSDVHGCNRSPPNSTGDIESQDTPVGKANIKANSSTDIKDSLYAFCLDTRETDL
;
A
#
# COMPACT_ATOMS: atom_id res chain seq x y z
N MET A 1 2.91 33.07 -21.94
CA MET A 1 1.79 33.68 -22.71
C MET A 1 1.54 35.06 -22.12
N THR A 2 1.78 36.12 -22.90
CA THR A 2 1.65 37.54 -22.52
C THR A 2 0.22 38.01 -22.75
N VAL A 3 -0.42 38.66 -21.78
CA VAL A 3 -1.71 39.39 -21.94
C VAL A 3 -1.66 40.61 -20.99
N VAL A 4 -1.23 41.79 -21.44
CA VAL A 4 -1.99 42.93 -22.00
C VAL A 4 -3.19 43.35 -21.13
N ALA A 5 -3.05 44.50 -20.47
CA ALA A 5 -4.10 45.24 -19.78
C ALA A 5 -4.89 46.12 -20.78
N GLY A 6 -6.21 46.19 -20.59
CA GLY A 6 -7.10 47.10 -21.32
C GLY A 6 -7.62 48.20 -20.40
N ASP A 7 -7.44 49.44 -20.85
CA ASP A 7 -8.04 50.66 -20.31
C ASP A 7 -9.55 50.72 -20.59
N ASN A 8 -10.28 51.44 -19.73
CA ASN A 8 -11.44 52.23 -20.13
C ASN A 8 -11.69 53.39 -19.13
N MET A 9 -11.79 54.61 -19.69
CA MET A 9 -12.27 55.85 -19.07
C MET A 9 -13.75 56.08 -19.46
N ASP A 10 -14.49 56.81 -18.60
CA ASP A 10 -15.41 57.94 -18.89
C ASP A 10 -16.14 58.30 -17.57
N GLU A 11 -15.94 59.49 -16.97
CA GLU A 11 -16.73 60.77 -17.10
C GLU A 11 -18.24 60.59 -16.80
N THR A 12 -18.99 61.42 -16.06
CA THR A 12 -18.92 62.82 -15.58
C THR A 12 -20.07 63.05 -14.57
N SER A 13 -19.94 63.99 -13.62
CA SER A 13 -21.03 64.96 -13.27
C SER A 13 -20.60 66.01 -12.24
N THR A 14 -20.79 67.28 -12.59
CA THR A 14 -20.52 68.51 -11.83
C THR A 14 -21.77 69.06 -11.12
N LEU A 15 -21.63 69.76 -9.98
CA LEU A 15 -22.19 71.11 -9.67
C LEU A 15 -21.76 71.63 -8.26
N PRO A 16 -21.74 72.97 -7.99
CA PRO A 16 -20.93 73.62 -6.92
C PRO A 16 -21.74 74.35 -5.81
N GLY A 17 -21.09 74.69 -4.68
CA GLY A 17 -21.64 75.59 -3.64
C GLY A 17 -20.69 75.97 -2.47
N HIS A 18 -20.31 77.25 -2.42
CA HIS A 18 -19.50 78.08 -1.48
C HIS A 18 -19.97 78.17 0.02
N PRO A 19 -19.32 78.92 0.97
CA PRO A 19 -18.02 78.78 1.71
C PRO A 19 -18.14 78.98 3.27
N HIS A 20 -17.00 79.10 4.01
CA HIS A 20 -16.78 79.34 5.48
C HIS A 20 -16.60 78.07 6.33
N ASP A 21 -15.60 77.87 7.23
CA ASP A 21 -14.52 78.67 7.84
C ASP A 21 -13.47 77.68 8.49
N PRO A 22 -12.39 78.08 9.22
CA PRO A 22 -11.00 77.61 9.02
C PRO A 22 -10.49 76.47 9.95
N TYR A 23 -9.51 75.68 9.44
CA TYR A 23 -8.45 74.79 10.02
C TYR A 23 -8.42 74.38 11.52
N PRO A 24 -7.74 73.27 11.93
CA PRO A 24 -7.13 72.15 11.17
C PRO A 24 -7.43 70.73 11.75
N HIS A 25 -7.25 69.66 10.97
CA HIS A 25 -6.95 68.31 11.49
C HIS A 25 -6.11 67.52 10.46
N ASP A 26 -4.84 67.91 10.31
CA ASP A 26 -3.81 67.12 9.61
C ASP A 26 -3.12 66.18 10.61
N HIS A 27 -3.82 65.16 11.13
CA HIS A 27 -3.18 64.16 12.00
C HIS A 27 -3.52 62.70 11.72
N GLU A 28 -4.43 62.38 10.79
CA GLU A 28 -4.81 60.97 10.54
C GLU A 28 -4.09 60.31 9.35
N ASP A 29 -3.49 61.08 8.44
CA ASP A 29 -2.93 60.49 7.19
C ASP A 29 -1.49 59.94 7.32
N HIS A 30 -0.83 60.08 8.49
CA HIS A 30 0.55 59.58 8.68
C HIS A 30 0.66 58.17 9.30
N GLU A 31 -0.40 57.60 9.88
CA GLU A 31 -0.37 56.22 10.41
C GLU A 31 -0.53 55.14 9.34
N CYS A 32 -0.99 55.48 8.12
CA CYS A 32 -1.29 54.49 7.07
C CYS A 32 -0.06 53.86 6.38
N CYS A 33 1.15 54.36 6.62
CA CYS A 33 2.37 53.99 5.86
C CYS A 33 3.54 53.50 6.71
N GLU A 34 3.33 53.15 7.99
CA GLU A 34 4.41 52.67 8.85
C GLU A 34 4.90 51.29 8.39
N ARG A 35 6.20 51.22 8.07
CA ARG A 35 6.88 49.97 7.67
C ARG A 35 7.25 49.18 8.92
N VAL A 36 6.97 47.89 8.88
CA VAL A 36 7.27 46.94 9.93
C VAL A 36 8.30 45.95 9.42
N VAL A 37 9.36 45.76 10.20
CA VAL A 37 10.40 44.75 9.95
C VAL A 37 10.11 43.52 10.80
N ILE A 38 10.04 42.35 10.16
CA ILE A 38 9.81 41.06 10.80
C ILE A 38 11.01 40.16 10.49
N ASN A 39 11.76 39.78 11.50
CA ASN A 39 12.92 38.90 11.43
C ASN A 39 12.51 37.49 11.87
N ILE A 40 12.58 36.53 10.95
CA ILE A 40 12.34 35.11 11.21
C ILE A 40 13.68 34.41 11.20
N SER A 41 14.20 34.07 12.38
CA SER A 41 15.49 33.39 12.58
C SER A 41 16.64 33.89 11.68
N GLY A 42 16.73 35.21 11.47
CA GLY A 42 17.74 35.90 10.66
C GLY A 42 17.28 36.32 9.26
N LEU A 43 16.10 35.89 8.79
CA LEU A 43 15.50 36.33 7.52
C LEU A 43 14.60 37.53 7.79
N ARG A 44 14.96 38.68 7.23
CA ARG A 44 14.16 39.90 7.40
C ARG A 44 13.16 40.07 6.27
N PHE A 45 11.91 40.23 6.68
CA PHE A 45 10.78 40.62 5.85
C PHE A 45 10.36 42.02 6.24
N GLU A 46 9.82 42.75 5.26
CA GLU A 46 9.29 44.08 5.50
C GLU A 46 7.89 44.19 4.89
N THR A 47 6.98 44.77 5.64
CA THR A 47 5.61 44.99 5.21
C THR A 47 5.07 46.29 5.80
N GLN A 48 3.82 46.62 5.51
CA GLN A 48 3.14 47.78 6.06
C GLN A 48 2.20 47.36 7.18
N LEU A 49 2.07 48.20 8.21
CA LEU A 49 1.17 47.95 9.33
C LEU A 49 -0.27 47.68 8.87
N LYS A 50 -0.72 48.40 7.83
CA LYS A 50 -2.04 48.23 7.21
C LYS A 50 -2.27 46.82 6.64
N THR A 51 -1.22 46.15 6.16
CA THR A 51 -1.29 44.78 5.62
C THR A 51 -1.60 43.80 6.73
N LEU A 52 -0.94 43.95 7.88
CA LEU A 52 -1.17 43.11 9.06
C LEU A 52 -2.56 43.38 9.68
N ALA A 53 -2.97 44.65 9.69
CA ALA A 53 -4.25 45.09 10.27
C ALA A 53 -5.49 44.53 9.54
N GLN A 54 -5.34 43.95 8.34
CA GLN A 54 -6.45 43.27 7.64
C GLN A 54 -6.98 42.06 8.42
N PHE A 55 -6.14 41.44 9.26
CA PHE A 55 -6.48 40.27 10.07
C PHE A 55 -6.19 40.54 11.55
N PRO A 56 -7.01 41.35 12.24
CA PRO A 56 -6.69 41.87 13.58
C PRO A 56 -6.67 40.81 14.68
N ASP A 57 -7.27 39.64 14.44
CA ASP A 57 -7.37 38.54 15.41
C ASP A 57 -6.10 37.67 15.45
N THR A 58 -5.25 37.75 14.42
CA THR A 58 -4.03 36.93 14.31
C THR A 58 -2.87 37.51 15.13
N LEU A 59 -1.79 36.73 15.29
CA LEU A 59 -0.62 37.15 16.06
C LEU A 59 0.00 38.45 15.51
N LEU A 60 0.21 38.53 14.20
CA LEU A 60 0.85 39.69 13.57
C LEU A 60 -0.12 40.87 13.40
N GLY A 61 -1.42 40.62 13.18
CA GLY A 61 -2.40 41.67 13.03
C GLY A 61 -2.74 42.37 14.35
N ASN A 62 -2.74 41.63 15.46
CA ASN A 62 -3.03 42.18 16.78
C ASN A 62 -1.81 42.92 17.39
N PRO A 63 -1.89 44.24 17.65
CA PRO A 63 -0.78 45.00 18.22
C PRO A 63 -0.26 44.45 19.55
N LYS A 64 -1.14 43.96 20.42
CA LYS A 64 -0.78 43.45 21.75
C LYS A 64 -0.05 42.11 21.68
N LYS A 65 -0.40 41.26 20.71
CA LYS A 65 0.23 39.94 20.52
C LYS A 65 1.62 40.09 19.92
N ARG A 66 1.76 40.84 18.81
CA ARG A 66 3.06 41.05 18.18
C ARG A 66 4.06 41.81 19.07
N MET A 67 3.61 42.74 19.93
CA MET A 67 4.51 43.53 20.79
C MET A 67 5.36 42.67 21.73
N ARG A 68 4.92 41.44 22.04
CA ARG A 68 5.70 40.47 22.85
C ARG A 68 6.99 40.02 22.17
N TYR A 69 7.06 40.15 20.85
CA TYR A 69 8.18 39.73 20.01
C TYR A 69 8.98 40.93 19.49
N PHE A 70 8.67 42.15 19.92
CA PHE A 70 9.35 43.35 19.46
C PHE A 70 10.69 43.53 20.17
N ASP A 71 11.76 43.67 19.38
CA ASP A 71 13.08 44.02 19.85
C ASP A 71 13.30 45.55 19.70
N PRO A 72 13.31 46.30 20.82
CA PRO A 72 13.47 47.74 20.79
C PRO A 72 14.89 48.19 20.38
N LEU A 73 15.91 47.34 20.53
CA LEU A 73 17.29 47.68 20.19
C LEU A 73 17.51 47.67 18.68
N ARG A 74 16.84 46.73 17.99
CA ARG A 74 16.95 46.54 16.54
C ARG A 74 15.75 47.06 15.76
N ASN A 75 14.72 47.53 16.47
CA ASN A 75 13.48 48.06 15.91
C ASN A 75 12.83 47.08 14.92
N GLU A 76 12.78 45.80 15.30
CA GLU A 76 12.23 44.71 14.49
C GLU A 76 11.45 43.73 15.37
N TYR A 77 10.49 43.01 14.81
CA TYR A 77 9.85 41.87 15.47
C TYR A 77 10.66 40.61 15.20
N PHE A 78 11.04 39.85 16.22
CA PHE A 78 11.86 38.65 16.07
C PHE A 78 11.10 37.38 16.46
N PHE A 79 11.16 36.39 15.58
CA PHE A 79 10.57 35.08 15.79
C PHE A 79 11.63 34.00 15.53
N ASP A 80 11.91 33.18 16.53
CA ASP A 80 12.77 32.00 16.39
C ASP A 80 11.95 30.83 15.82
N ARG A 81 11.62 30.87 14.52
CA ARG A 81 10.68 29.99 13.83
C ARG A 81 11.20 29.55 12.46
N ASN A 82 10.46 28.65 11.80
CA ASN A 82 10.84 28.11 10.50
C ASN A 82 10.80 29.18 9.39
N ARG A 83 11.96 29.48 8.80
CA ARG A 83 12.13 30.54 7.79
C ARG A 83 11.34 30.28 6.50
N PRO A 84 11.40 29.08 5.87
CA PRO A 84 10.71 28.82 4.60
C PRO A 84 9.19 28.97 4.68
N SER A 85 8.58 28.69 5.84
CA SER A 85 7.13 28.78 6.03
C SER A 85 6.61 30.22 6.02
N PHE A 86 7.43 31.18 6.48
CA PHE A 86 6.93 32.54 6.73
C PHE A 86 6.54 33.30 5.46
N ASP A 87 7.14 33.01 4.32
CA ASP A 87 6.76 33.67 3.06
C ASP A 87 5.28 33.44 2.73
N ALA A 88 4.80 32.21 2.92
CA ALA A 88 3.39 31.88 2.77
C ALA A 88 2.50 32.49 3.86
N ILE A 89 3.00 32.57 5.11
CA ILE A 89 2.29 33.26 6.20
C ILE A 89 2.15 34.75 5.89
N LEU A 90 3.19 35.42 5.41
CA LEU A 90 3.13 36.82 5.04
C LEU A 90 2.22 37.05 3.83
N TYR A 91 2.28 36.15 2.84
CA TYR A 91 1.42 36.19 1.67
C TYR A 91 -0.07 36.09 2.02
N TYR A 92 -0.44 35.36 3.08
CA TYR A 92 -1.82 35.34 3.60
C TYR A 92 -2.34 36.75 3.91
N TYR A 93 -1.55 37.58 4.61
CA TYR A 93 -1.90 38.97 4.89
C TYR A 93 -1.92 39.85 3.63
N GLN A 94 -1.00 39.61 2.69
CA GLN A 94 -0.88 40.39 1.46
C GLN A 94 -2.00 40.12 0.45
N SER A 95 -2.44 38.87 0.37
CA SER A 95 -3.42 38.38 -0.61
C SER A 95 -4.87 38.50 -0.15
N GLY A 96 -5.10 38.91 1.10
CA GLY A 96 -6.42 38.92 1.71
C GLY A 96 -6.93 37.52 2.04
N GLY A 97 -6.03 36.60 2.41
CA GLY A 97 -6.39 35.32 3.01
C GLY A 97 -6.13 34.08 2.15
N ARG A 98 -5.31 34.16 1.10
CA ARG A 98 -4.85 32.98 0.34
C ARG A 98 -3.63 32.39 1.00
N LEU A 99 -3.66 31.09 1.24
CA LEU A 99 -2.58 30.36 1.89
C LEU A 99 -2.17 29.19 0.99
N ARG A 100 -0.88 29.08 0.69
CA ARG A 100 -0.33 27.92 0.00
C ARG A 100 0.95 27.48 0.69
N ARG A 101 1.02 26.20 1.04
CA ARG A 101 2.21 25.62 1.64
C ARG A 101 3.36 25.58 0.63
N PRO A 102 4.57 26.00 1.01
CA PRO A 102 5.76 25.78 0.20
C PRO A 102 6.03 24.28 0.01
N VAL A 103 6.36 23.83 -1.20
CA VAL A 103 6.57 22.41 -1.52
C VAL A 103 7.67 21.73 -0.69
N ASN A 104 8.63 22.52 -0.22
CA ASN A 104 9.76 22.10 0.61
C ASN A 104 9.46 22.10 2.13
N VAL A 105 8.25 22.50 2.55
CA VAL A 105 7.84 22.53 3.95
C VAL A 105 6.83 21.40 4.20
N PRO A 106 7.09 20.47 5.13
CA PRO A 106 6.15 19.41 5.49
C PRO A 106 4.79 19.93 6.00
N LEU A 107 3.77 19.08 5.87
CA LEU A 107 2.38 19.44 6.17
C LEU A 107 2.16 19.78 7.66
N ASP A 108 2.71 18.94 8.53
CA ASP A 108 2.67 19.10 9.98
C ASP A 108 3.38 20.39 10.42
N MET A 109 4.59 20.65 9.91
CA MET A 109 5.37 21.86 10.18
C MET A 109 4.61 23.12 9.77
N PHE A 110 4.08 23.14 8.54
CA PHE A 110 3.30 24.30 8.09
C PHE A 110 2.03 24.48 8.92
N SER A 111 1.37 23.39 9.32
CA SER A 111 0.20 23.44 10.21
C SER A 111 0.55 24.01 11.60
N GLU A 112 1.75 23.73 12.13
CA GLU A 112 2.25 24.33 13.36
C GLU A 112 2.46 25.83 13.21
N GLU A 113 2.96 26.30 12.07
CA GLU A 113 3.11 27.74 11.79
C GLU A 113 1.75 28.45 11.67
N ILE A 114 0.77 27.85 10.98
CA ILE A 114 -0.60 28.42 10.90
C ILE A 114 -1.19 28.59 12.31
N LYS A 115 -0.97 27.60 13.20
CA LYS A 115 -1.40 27.67 14.60
C LYS A 115 -0.63 28.74 15.37
N PHE A 116 0.69 28.78 15.24
CA PHE A 116 1.56 29.72 15.93
C PHE A 116 1.21 31.18 15.59
N TYR A 117 1.01 31.49 14.30
CA TYR A 117 0.60 32.83 13.87
C TYR A 117 -0.89 33.12 14.08
N GLU A 118 -1.64 32.16 14.62
CA GLU A 118 -3.05 32.28 14.97
C GLU A 118 -3.91 32.75 13.78
N LEU A 119 -3.69 32.18 12.59
CA LEU A 119 -4.42 32.57 11.36
C LEU A 119 -5.92 32.23 11.38
N GLY A 120 -6.38 31.52 12.42
CA GLY A 120 -7.77 31.15 12.62
C GLY A 120 -8.14 29.78 12.04
N VAL A 121 -9.32 29.30 12.45
CA VAL A 121 -9.81 27.96 12.07
C VAL A 121 -10.12 27.89 10.57
N GLU A 122 -10.65 28.96 9.98
CA GLU A 122 -10.97 29.02 8.56
C GLU A 122 -9.73 28.90 7.66
N ALA A 123 -8.60 29.50 8.05
CA ALA A 123 -7.34 29.38 7.32
C ALA A 123 -6.77 27.96 7.40
N MET A 124 -6.87 27.33 8.57
CA MET A 124 -6.49 25.93 8.78
C MET A 124 -7.38 24.96 7.98
N GLU A 125 -8.68 25.21 7.93
CA GLU A 125 -9.63 24.41 7.15
C GLU A 125 -9.38 24.54 5.64
N LYS A 126 -9.23 25.76 5.13
CA LYS A 126 -8.88 25.96 3.70
C LYS A 126 -7.54 25.33 3.33
N PHE A 127 -6.53 25.44 4.20
CA PHE A 127 -5.26 24.75 4.00
C PHE A 127 -5.44 23.24 3.92
N ARG A 128 -6.23 22.66 4.84
CA ARG A 128 -6.57 21.24 4.84
C ARG A 128 -7.28 20.83 3.55
N GLU A 129 -8.26 21.61 3.10
CA GLU A 129 -8.99 21.36 1.86
C GLU A 129 -8.08 21.42 0.61
N ASP A 130 -7.19 22.41 0.53
CA ASP A 130 -6.24 22.59 -0.58
C ASP A 130 -5.19 21.45 -0.64
N GLU A 131 -4.82 20.88 0.51
CA GLU A 131 -3.97 19.66 0.61
C GLU A 131 -4.80 18.37 0.43
N GLY A 132 -6.11 18.48 0.27
CA GLY A 132 -7.04 17.39 -0.03
C GLY A 132 -7.50 16.57 1.19
N PHE A 133 -7.32 17.09 2.40
CA PHE A 133 -8.09 16.63 3.55
C PHE A 133 -9.55 17.03 3.34
N ILE A 134 -10.34 16.08 2.86
CA ILE A 134 -11.78 16.24 2.75
C ILE A 134 -12.32 16.42 4.17
N ARG A 135 -13.10 17.49 4.38
CA ARG A 135 -13.90 17.67 5.59
C ARG A 135 -14.66 16.38 5.86
N GLU A 136 -14.32 15.67 6.94
CA GLU A 136 -15.13 14.54 7.39
C GLU A 136 -16.54 15.08 7.57
N GLU A 137 -17.47 14.67 6.71
CA GLU A 137 -18.88 14.98 6.92
C GLU A 137 -19.21 14.43 8.30
N GLU A 138 -19.51 15.34 9.25
CA GLU A 138 -19.97 14.96 10.58
C GLU A 138 -21.18 14.07 10.39
N ARG A 139 -20.99 12.75 10.58
CA ARG A 139 -22.05 11.78 10.39
C ARG A 139 -23.01 11.99 11.56
N PRO A 140 -24.24 12.47 11.32
CA PRO A 140 -25.17 12.72 12.42
C PRO A 140 -25.41 11.40 13.15
N LEU A 141 -25.12 11.36 14.44
CA LEU A 141 -25.45 10.20 15.27
C LEU A 141 -26.93 10.31 15.68
N PRO A 142 -27.61 9.17 15.88
CA PRO A 142 -28.95 9.19 16.47
C PRO A 142 -28.92 9.84 17.85
N GLU A 143 -29.91 10.69 18.15
CA GLU A 143 -30.01 11.40 19.43
C GLU A 143 -30.25 10.46 20.62
N ASN A 144 -30.96 9.35 20.40
CA ASN A 144 -31.27 8.38 21.44
C ASN A 144 -30.10 7.39 21.65
N GLU A 145 -29.63 7.23 22.88
CA GLU A 145 -28.51 6.35 23.25
C GLU A 145 -28.68 4.92 22.75
N PHE A 146 -29.86 4.31 22.94
CA PHE A 146 -30.12 2.94 22.48
C PHE A 146 -30.05 2.86 20.95
N GLN A 147 -30.63 3.85 20.27
CA GLN A 147 -30.61 3.94 18.82
C GLN A 147 -29.18 4.14 18.29
N ARG A 148 -28.38 4.95 18.99
CA ARG A 148 -26.96 5.20 18.71
C ARG A 148 -26.12 3.93 18.88
N GLN A 149 -26.32 3.19 19.97
CA GLN A 149 -25.63 1.91 20.19
C GLN A 149 -25.96 0.90 19.08
N VAL A 150 -27.24 0.74 18.73
CA VAL A 150 -27.66 -0.15 17.64
C VAL A 150 -27.11 0.31 16.28
N TRP A 151 -27.12 1.61 16.01
CA TRP A 151 -26.56 2.18 14.79
C TRP A 151 -25.06 1.88 14.67
N LEU A 152 -24.28 2.14 15.73
CA LEU A 152 -22.85 1.82 15.75
C LEU A 152 -22.61 0.32 15.54
N LEU A 153 -23.38 -0.53 16.21
CA LEU A 153 -23.25 -1.98 16.15
C LEU A 153 -23.41 -2.56 14.74
N PHE A 154 -24.32 -2.00 13.92
CA PHE A 154 -24.64 -2.53 12.58
C PHE A 154 -24.05 -1.73 11.41
N GLU A 155 -23.77 -0.44 11.59
CA GLU A 155 -23.24 0.44 10.54
C GLU A 155 -21.71 0.47 10.55
N HIS A 156 -21.09 0.37 11.74
CA HIS A 156 -19.65 0.56 11.94
C HIS A 156 -19.00 -0.70 12.54
N PRO A 157 -18.48 -1.62 11.72
CA PRO A 157 -17.83 -2.85 12.20
C PRO A 157 -16.71 -2.61 13.22
N GLU A 158 -16.04 -1.47 13.14
CA GLU A 158 -14.89 -1.12 13.98
C GLU A 158 -15.29 -0.56 15.35
N SER A 159 -16.57 -0.27 15.59
CA SER A 159 -17.00 0.42 16.82
C SER A 159 -16.84 -0.44 18.08
N SER A 160 -16.98 -1.77 17.97
CA SER A 160 -16.91 -2.68 19.13
C SER A 160 -16.63 -4.14 18.73
N GLY A 161 -16.17 -4.96 19.68
CA GLY A 161 -15.98 -6.41 19.46
C GLY A 161 -17.24 -7.13 18.97
N PRO A 162 -18.43 -6.90 19.57
CA PRO A 162 -19.70 -7.42 19.04
C PRO A 162 -20.04 -6.91 17.64
N ALA A 163 -19.72 -5.66 17.30
CA ALA A 163 -19.91 -5.11 15.95
C ALA A 163 -19.03 -5.85 14.93
N ARG A 164 -17.77 -6.13 15.28
CA ARG A 164 -16.88 -6.97 14.47
C ARG A 164 -17.45 -8.38 14.28
N GLY A 165 -17.98 -8.99 15.34
CA GLY A 165 -18.62 -10.30 15.28
C GLY A 165 -19.82 -10.33 14.32
N ILE A 166 -20.71 -9.34 14.41
CA ILE A 166 -21.86 -9.21 13.49
C ILE A 166 -21.38 -9.01 12.06
N ALA A 167 -20.40 -8.14 11.83
CA ALA A 167 -19.84 -7.92 10.50
C ALA A 167 -19.25 -9.19 9.88
N ILE A 168 -18.55 -10.02 10.66
CA ILE A 168 -18.04 -11.32 10.19
C ILE A 168 -19.19 -12.24 9.79
N VAL A 169 -20.25 -12.33 10.62
CA VAL A 169 -21.44 -13.12 10.29
C VAL A 169 -22.11 -12.61 9.01
N SER A 170 -22.29 -11.29 8.87
CA SER A 170 -22.82 -10.65 7.66
C SER A 170 -22.02 -11.03 6.41
N VAL A 171 -20.69 -10.94 6.47
CA VAL A 171 -19.80 -11.34 5.37
C VAL A 171 -19.97 -12.83 5.04
N MET A 172 -20.01 -13.71 6.04
CA MET A 172 -20.22 -15.15 5.81
C MET A 172 -21.57 -15.45 5.15
N VAL A 173 -22.65 -14.79 5.59
CA VAL A 173 -23.97 -14.94 4.97
C VAL A 173 -23.97 -14.45 3.52
N ILE A 174 -23.29 -13.33 3.21
CA ILE A 174 -23.12 -12.85 1.83
C ILE A 174 -22.38 -13.88 0.98
N LEU A 175 -21.26 -14.43 1.47
CA LEU A 175 -20.48 -15.43 0.75
C LEU A 175 -21.28 -16.71 0.51
N ILE A 176 -21.96 -17.24 1.53
CA ILE A 176 -22.84 -18.42 1.40
C ILE A 176 -23.92 -18.15 0.34
N SER A 177 -24.59 -17.01 0.44
CA SER A 177 -25.61 -16.57 -0.51
C SER A 177 -25.06 -16.59 -1.94
N ILE A 178 -23.90 -16.00 -2.18
CA ILE A 178 -23.22 -15.98 -3.50
C ILE A 178 -22.86 -17.39 -4.00
N VAL A 179 -22.26 -18.22 -3.14
CA VAL A 179 -21.92 -19.61 -3.50
C VAL A 179 -23.17 -20.39 -3.91
N ILE A 180 -24.26 -20.28 -3.15
CA ILE A 180 -25.53 -20.96 -3.45
C ILE A 180 -26.08 -20.60 -4.82
N PHE A 181 -26.03 -19.32 -5.21
CA PHE A 181 -26.44 -18.89 -6.55
C PHE A 181 -25.55 -19.43 -7.67
N CYS A 182 -24.24 -19.51 -7.44
CA CYS A 182 -23.36 -20.14 -8.42
C CYS A 182 -23.68 -21.63 -8.54
N LEU A 183 -23.91 -22.33 -7.42
CA LEU A 183 -24.23 -23.76 -7.39
C LEU A 183 -25.60 -24.07 -8.01
N GLU A 184 -26.62 -23.22 -7.84
CA GLU A 184 -27.95 -23.37 -8.46
C GLU A 184 -27.89 -23.48 -10.00
N THR A 185 -26.82 -22.95 -10.61
CA THR A 185 -26.63 -23.01 -12.06
C THR A 185 -26.01 -24.32 -12.56
N LEU A 186 -25.46 -25.16 -11.68
CA LEU A 186 -24.81 -26.40 -12.08
C LEU A 186 -25.86 -27.39 -12.64
N PRO A 187 -25.63 -27.94 -13.86
CA PRO A 187 -26.56 -28.88 -14.47
C PRO A 187 -26.70 -30.18 -13.68
N GLU A 188 -25.65 -30.60 -12.95
CA GLU A 188 -25.65 -31.78 -12.07
C GLU A 188 -26.59 -31.64 -10.86
N LEU A 189 -26.87 -30.40 -10.44
CA LEU A 189 -27.73 -30.07 -9.30
C LEU A 189 -29.14 -29.66 -9.73
N LYS A 190 -29.37 -29.42 -11.02
CA LYS A 190 -30.73 -29.25 -11.56
C LYS A 190 -31.43 -30.60 -11.61
N GLU A 191 -32.39 -30.80 -10.71
CA GLU A 191 -33.30 -31.93 -10.81
C GLU A 191 -34.02 -31.90 -12.17
N ASP A 192 -34.10 -33.07 -12.83
CA ASP A 192 -34.73 -33.23 -14.14
C ASP A 192 -36.18 -32.72 -14.07
N PRO A 193 -36.59 -31.73 -14.90
CA PRO A 193 -37.95 -31.18 -14.87
C PRO A 193 -39.04 -32.22 -15.15
N GLN A 194 -38.66 -33.40 -15.63
CA GLN A 194 -39.54 -34.55 -15.76
C GLN A 194 -39.67 -35.23 -14.40
N GLY A 195 -40.64 -34.76 -13.61
CA GLY A 195 -40.94 -35.25 -12.26
C GLY A 195 -40.87 -36.78 -12.12
N HIS A 196 -40.44 -37.24 -10.95
CA HIS A 196 -40.28 -38.66 -10.66
C HIS A 196 -41.60 -39.41 -10.88
N LEU A 197 -41.63 -40.26 -11.91
CA LEU A 197 -42.75 -41.13 -12.21
C LEU A 197 -42.71 -42.34 -11.27
N GLN A 198 -43.21 -42.17 -10.04
CA GLN A 198 -43.25 -43.28 -9.10
C GLN A 198 -44.46 -44.17 -9.40
N THR A 199 -44.20 -45.39 -9.88
CA THR A 199 -45.24 -46.38 -10.18
C THR A 199 -45.49 -47.22 -8.94
N ILE A 200 -46.61 -47.00 -8.25
CA ILE A 200 -47.07 -47.85 -7.13
C ILE A 200 -48.35 -48.55 -7.61
N GLY A 201 -48.24 -49.82 -7.99
CA GLY A 201 -49.34 -50.59 -8.59
C GLY A 201 -49.69 -50.15 -10.02
N ASN A 202 -50.97 -50.31 -10.42
CA ASN A 202 -51.47 -49.93 -11.77
C ASN A 202 -51.69 -48.41 -11.96
N SER A 203 -51.13 -47.57 -11.08
CA SER A 203 -51.37 -46.13 -11.06
C SER A 203 -50.04 -45.39 -10.98
N THR A 204 -49.80 -44.53 -11.97
CA THR A 204 -48.67 -43.60 -12.04
C THR A 204 -49.03 -42.31 -11.32
N PHE A 205 -48.26 -41.94 -10.31
CA PHE A 205 -48.41 -40.66 -9.61
C PHE A 205 -47.36 -39.67 -10.12
N TYR A 206 -47.82 -38.49 -10.53
CA TYR A 206 -46.95 -37.36 -10.89
C TYR A 206 -46.64 -36.59 -9.61
N TYR A 207 -45.41 -36.69 -9.10
CA TYR A 207 -44.97 -35.89 -7.96
C TYR A 207 -44.21 -34.68 -8.49
N LYS A 208 -44.81 -33.49 -8.43
CA LYS A 208 -44.10 -32.22 -8.61
C LYS A 208 -43.48 -31.88 -7.23
N PRO A 209 -42.15 -31.81 -7.09
CA PRO A 209 -41.53 -31.44 -5.83
C PRO A 209 -41.98 -30.03 -5.42
N ASN A 210 -42.29 -29.84 -4.13
CA ASN A 210 -42.65 -28.54 -3.59
C ASN A 210 -41.40 -27.65 -3.55
N ILE A 211 -41.47 -26.43 -4.10
CA ILE A 211 -40.34 -25.49 -4.08
C ILE A 211 -39.92 -25.12 -2.65
N PHE A 212 -40.87 -25.11 -1.71
CA PHE A 212 -40.61 -24.87 -0.28
C PHE A 212 -39.78 -25.98 0.39
N THR A 213 -39.59 -27.13 -0.26
CA THR A 213 -38.73 -28.22 0.21
C THR A 213 -37.39 -28.28 -0.50
N ASP A 214 -37.15 -27.42 -1.50
CA ASP A 214 -35.87 -27.32 -2.19
C ASP A 214 -34.80 -26.76 -1.25
N PRO A 215 -33.68 -27.48 -1.04
CA PRO A 215 -32.58 -27.00 -0.20
C PRO A 215 -32.02 -25.63 -0.63
N PHE A 216 -31.97 -25.33 -1.93
CA PHE A 216 -31.46 -24.05 -2.42
C PHE A 216 -32.41 -22.91 -2.06
N PHE A 217 -33.71 -23.09 -2.27
CA PHE A 217 -34.74 -22.13 -1.84
C PHE A 217 -34.75 -21.87 -0.33
N ILE A 218 -34.56 -22.92 0.50
CA ILE A 218 -34.51 -22.78 1.97
C ILE A 218 -33.30 -21.93 2.39
N VAL A 219 -32.11 -22.23 1.87
CA VAL A 219 -30.90 -21.47 2.21
C VAL A 219 -30.98 -20.04 1.70
N GLU A 220 -31.51 -19.82 0.49
CA GLU A 220 -31.75 -18.47 -0.04
C GLU A 220 -32.71 -17.69 0.86
N THR A 221 -33.82 -18.30 1.27
CA THR A 221 -34.79 -17.70 2.19
C THR A 221 -34.13 -17.29 3.52
N LEU A 222 -33.30 -18.16 4.11
CA LEU A 222 -32.58 -17.85 5.35
C LEU A 222 -31.62 -16.66 5.18
N CYS A 223 -30.89 -16.57 4.06
CA CYS A 223 -30.01 -15.45 3.76
C CYS A 223 -30.78 -14.14 3.60
N ILE A 224 -31.92 -14.17 2.88
CA ILE A 224 -32.76 -12.99 2.67
C ILE A 224 -33.44 -12.52 3.96
N ILE A 225 -33.83 -13.44 4.84
CA ILE A 225 -34.31 -13.10 6.18
C ILE A 225 -33.24 -12.31 6.95
N TRP A 226 -31.99 -12.78 6.93
CA TRP A 226 -30.87 -12.08 7.58
C TRP A 226 -30.63 -10.69 6.96
N PHE A 227 -30.61 -10.56 5.63
CA PHE A 227 -30.44 -9.27 4.96
C PHE A 227 -31.60 -8.30 5.23
N SER A 228 -32.83 -8.81 5.28
CA SER A 228 -34.01 -8.01 5.59
C SER A 228 -33.96 -7.54 7.04
N PHE A 229 -33.60 -8.41 7.98
CA PHE A 229 -33.39 -8.05 9.38
C PHE A 229 -32.36 -6.92 9.53
N GLU A 230 -31.20 -7.09 8.90
CA GLU A 230 -30.14 -6.08 8.85
C GLU A 230 -30.61 -4.73 8.31
N LEU A 231 -31.32 -4.73 7.17
CA LEU A 231 -31.84 -3.52 6.54
C LEU A 231 -32.87 -2.83 7.44
N ILE A 232 -33.75 -3.61 8.07
CA ILE A 232 -34.80 -3.10 8.97
C ILE A 232 -34.18 -2.48 10.23
N VAL A 233 -33.23 -3.15 10.87
CA VAL A 233 -32.55 -2.63 12.07
C VAL A 233 -31.83 -1.33 11.75
N ARG A 234 -31.08 -1.26 10.64
CA ARG A 234 -30.41 -0.03 10.21
C ARG A 234 -31.40 1.08 9.87
N PHE A 235 -32.49 0.75 9.18
CA PHE A 235 -33.54 1.72 8.87
C PHE A 235 -34.16 2.32 10.14
N PHE A 236 -34.45 1.52 11.16
CA PHE A 236 -34.99 2.05 12.42
C PHE A 236 -33.93 2.80 13.24
N ALA A 237 -32.68 2.34 13.23
CA ALA A 237 -31.57 2.96 13.95
C ALA A 237 -31.04 4.24 13.29
N CYS A 238 -31.30 4.49 12.00
CA CYS A 238 -30.71 5.63 11.31
C CYS A 238 -31.19 7.01 11.83
N PRO A 239 -30.32 8.04 11.80
CA PRO A 239 -30.61 9.40 12.28
C PRO A 239 -31.66 10.12 11.42
N SER A 240 -31.62 9.94 10.09
CA SER A 240 -32.55 10.56 9.14
C SER A 240 -33.03 9.55 8.10
N LYS A 241 -34.34 9.30 8.07
CA LYS A 241 -34.95 8.30 7.19
C LYS A 241 -34.81 8.67 5.70
N ALA A 242 -34.89 9.96 5.38
CA ALA A 242 -34.74 10.44 4.00
C ALA A 242 -33.29 10.40 3.52
N ALA A 243 -32.32 10.68 4.40
CA ALA A 243 -30.90 10.57 4.07
C ALA A 243 -30.48 9.10 3.89
N TYR A 244 -31.08 8.20 4.66
CA TYR A 244 -30.81 6.77 4.60
C TYR A 244 -30.97 6.19 3.18
N PHE A 245 -32.09 6.48 2.51
CA PHE A 245 -32.32 5.98 1.14
C PHE A 245 -31.53 6.71 0.06
N LYS A 246 -30.94 7.89 0.34
CA LYS A 246 -30.04 8.58 -0.58
C LYS A 246 -28.61 8.00 -0.55
N ASN A 247 -28.26 7.24 0.49
CA ASN A 247 -26.95 6.62 0.61
C ASN A 247 -26.84 5.39 -0.32
N MET A 248 -25.81 5.39 -1.17
CA MET A 248 -25.53 4.33 -2.13
C MET A 248 -25.45 2.93 -1.50
N MET A 249 -24.85 2.80 -0.31
CA MET A 249 -24.71 1.50 0.36
C MET A 249 -26.07 0.91 0.76
N ASN A 250 -26.99 1.75 1.20
CA ASN A 250 -28.34 1.32 1.59
C ASN A 250 -29.19 0.97 0.35
N THR A 251 -28.96 1.65 -0.78
CA THR A 251 -29.57 1.26 -2.06
C THR A 251 -29.13 -0.13 -2.49
N ILE A 252 -27.84 -0.48 -2.32
CA ILE A 252 -27.31 -1.83 -2.61
C ILE A 252 -28.00 -2.87 -1.71
N ASP A 253 -28.18 -2.58 -0.42
CA ASP A 253 -28.87 -3.47 0.52
C ASP A 253 -30.33 -3.75 0.10
N VAL A 254 -31.03 -2.76 -0.46
CA VAL A 254 -32.39 -2.91 -1.00
C VAL A 254 -32.38 -3.73 -2.30
N VAL A 255 -31.49 -3.41 -3.25
CA VAL A 255 -31.38 -4.14 -4.52
C VAL A 255 -31.06 -5.62 -4.30
N ALA A 256 -30.29 -5.95 -3.26
CA ALA A 256 -29.92 -7.33 -2.92
C ALA A 256 -31.09 -8.23 -2.50
N ILE A 257 -32.19 -7.67 -1.96
CA ILE A 257 -33.34 -8.46 -1.48
C ILE A 257 -34.51 -8.48 -2.46
N ILE A 258 -34.61 -7.50 -3.37
CA ILE A 258 -35.72 -7.35 -4.33
C ILE A 258 -35.98 -8.61 -5.16
N PRO A 259 -34.97 -9.30 -5.74
CA PRO A 259 -35.22 -10.45 -6.59
C PRO A 259 -36.00 -11.58 -5.93
N TYR A 260 -35.77 -11.81 -4.64
CA TYR A 260 -36.45 -12.84 -3.87
C TYR A 260 -37.95 -12.56 -3.77
N PHE A 261 -38.33 -11.34 -3.39
CA PHE A 261 -39.74 -10.95 -3.27
C PHE A 261 -40.46 -10.93 -4.62
N ILE A 262 -39.77 -10.55 -5.70
CA ILE A 262 -40.35 -10.64 -7.05
C ILE A 262 -40.60 -12.10 -7.43
N THR A 263 -39.61 -12.98 -7.20
CA THR A 263 -39.73 -14.42 -7.54
C THR A 263 -40.88 -15.07 -6.75
N LEU A 264 -40.93 -14.84 -5.43
CA LEU A 264 -42.00 -15.35 -4.58
C LEU A 264 -43.38 -14.81 -4.98
N GLY A 265 -43.46 -13.52 -5.34
CA GLY A 265 -44.70 -12.90 -5.79
C GLY A 265 -45.21 -13.45 -7.13
N THR A 266 -44.31 -13.75 -8.07
CA THR A 266 -44.70 -14.37 -9.35
C THR A 266 -45.21 -15.80 -9.16
N GLU A 267 -44.61 -16.58 -8.26
CA GLU A 267 -45.01 -17.96 -8.00
C GLU A 267 -46.34 -18.07 -7.25
N LEU A 268 -46.56 -17.22 -6.23
CA LEU A 268 -47.84 -17.20 -5.50
C LEU A 268 -49.01 -16.73 -6.37
N ALA A 269 -48.77 -15.86 -7.36
CA ALA A 269 -49.77 -15.44 -8.31
C ALA A 269 -50.19 -16.57 -9.28
N GLU A 270 -49.29 -17.51 -9.58
CA GLU A 270 -49.59 -18.68 -10.42
C GLU A 270 -50.44 -19.74 -9.71
N ASP A 271 -50.34 -19.88 -8.38
CA ASP A 271 -51.06 -20.90 -7.60
C ASP A 271 -52.55 -20.57 -7.36
N GLU A 272 -52.98 -19.29 -7.42
CA GLU A 272 -54.38 -18.90 -7.18
C GLU A 272 -55.29 -19.02 -8.43
N GLU A 273 -54.74 -19.04 -9.65
CA GLU A 273 -55.51 -19.20 -10.89
C GLU A 273 -55.33 -20.58 -11.52
N GLY A 274 -56.09 -21.56 -11.02
CA GLY A 274 -56.27 -22.88 -11.66
C GLY A 274 -57.02 -22.84 -13.01
N LYS A 275 -56.62 -21.98 -13.94
CA LYS A 275 -57.13 -21.94 -15.32
C LYS A 275 -56.00 -22.14 -16.31
N GLU A 276 -56.14 -23.16 -17.14
CA GLU A 276 -55.41 -23.33 -18.39
C GLU A 276 -55.49 -22.04 -19.24
N VAL A 277 -54.52 -21.15 -19.08
CA VAL A 277 -54.33 -20.02 -19.98
C VAL A 277 -53.30 -20.44 -21.02
N LYS A 278 -53.79 -20.88 -22.18
CA LYS A 278 -53.02 -20.95 -23.42
C LYS A 278 -52.61 -19.52 -23.82
N VAL A 279 -51.42 -19.08 -23.43
CA VAL A 279 -50.78 -17.88 -24.00
C VAL A 279 -49.42 -18.26 -24.56
N SER A 280 -49.42 -18.69 -25.83
CA SER A 280 -48.21 -19.08 -26.57
C SER A 280 -47.38 -17.87 -27.09
N GLY A 281 -47.43 -16.72 -26.40
CA GLY A 281 -46.75 -15.48 -26.82
C GLY A 281 -46.14 -14.64 -25.69
N GLU A 282 -46.76 -14.58 -24.51
CA GLU A 282 -46.26 -13.81 -23.35
C GLU A 282 -45.28 -14.61 -22.46
N GLN A 283 -45.20 -15.94 -22.61
CA GLN A 283 -44.26 -16.79 -21.86
C GLN A 283 -42.79 -16.50 -22.21
N ALA A 284 -42.48 -16.08 -23.44
CA ALA A 284 -41.11 -15.73 -23.82
C ALA A 284 -40.63 -14.43 -23.12
N THR A 285 -41.51 -13.44 -22.98
CA THR A 285 -41.20 -12.18 -22.29
C THR A 285 -41.10 -12.37 -20.78
N SER A 286 -41.94 -13.22 -20.18
CA SER A 286 -41.83 -13.53 -18.74
C SER A 286 -40.55 -14.29 -18.42
N LEU A 287 -40.14 -15.25 -19.26
CA LEU A 287 -38.86 -15.96 -19.09
C LEU A 287 -37.63 -15.04 -19.21
N ALA A 288 -37.65 -14.09 -20.15
CA ALA A 288 -36.58 -13.11 -20.29
C ALA A 288 -36.47 -12.17 -19.07
N ILE A 289 -37.61 -11.70 -18.55
CA ILE A 289 -37.66 -10.85 -17.36
C ILE A 289 -37.19 -11.62 -16.12
N LEU A 290 -37.59 -12.89 -15.95
CA LEU A 290 -37.14 -13.74 -14.85
C LEU A 290 -35.62 -13.99 -14.87
N ARG A 291 -34.99 -14.08 -16.05
CA ARG A 291 -33.52 -14.17 -16.16
C ARG A 291 -32.82 -12.91 -15.69
N VAL A 292 -33.34 -11.74 -16.05
CA VAL A 292 -32.80 -10.46 -15.57
C VAL A 292 -32.94 -10.36 -14.04
N ILE A 293 -34.09 -10.77 -13.49
CA ILE A 293 -34.30 -10.79 -12.02
C ILE A 293 -33.30 -11.73 -11.33
N ARG A 294 -33.04 -12.92 -11.90
CA ARG A 294 -32.01 -13.84 -11.38
C ARG A 294 -30.61 -13.23 -11.46
N LEU A 295 -30.27 -12.55 -12.56
CA LEU A 295 -28.99 -11.83 -12.67
C LEU A 295 -28.85 -10.75 -11.59
N VAL A 296 -29.92 -10.01 -11.25
CA VAL A 296 -29.88 -8.97 -10.21
C VAL A 296 -29.44 -9.52 -8.85
N ARG A 297 -29.65 -10.82 -8.56
CA ARG A 297 -29.17 -11.46 -7.32
C ARG A 297 -27.65 -11.35 -7.16
N VAL A 298 -26.89 -11.23 -8.25
CA VAL A 298 -25.42 -11.08 -8.19
C VAL A 298 -25.00 -9.79 -7.50
N PHE A 299 -25.81 -8.72 -7.56
CA PHE A 299 -25.48 -7.42 -6.97
C PHE A 299 -25.34 -7.46 -5.45
N ARG A 300 -25.86 -8.50 -4.76
CA ARG A 300 -25.63 -8.67 -3.33
C ARG A 300 -24.16 -8.85 -2.97
N ILE A 301 -23.29 -9.22 -3.92
CA ILE A 301 -21.83 -9.23 -3.71
C ILE A 301 -21.32 -7.85 -3.31
N PHE A 302 -21.93 -6.77 -3.83
CA PHE A 302 -21.57 -5.41 -3.48
C PHE A 302 -21.92 -5.05 -2.04
N LYS A 303 -22.73 -5.84 -1.32
CA LYS A 303 -22.88 -5.67 0.15
C LYS A 303 -21.54 -5.81 0.88
N LEU A 304 -20.56 -6.54 0.31
CA LEU A 304 -19.20 -6.61 0.85
C LEU A 304 -18.52 -5.23 0.91
N SER A 305 -18.98 -4.23 0.15
CA SER A 305 -18.40 -2.88 0.17
C SER A 305 -18.51 -2.22 1.53
N ARG A 306 -19.54 -2.54 2.32
CA ARG A 306 -19.70 -2.02 3.69
C ARG A 306 -18.60 -2.54 4.63
N HIS A 307 -18.09 -3.74 4.35
CA HIS A 307 -17.11 -4.43 5.18
C HIS A 307 -15.69 -4.41 4.59
N SER A 308 -15.50 -3.84 3.39
CA SER A 308 -14.21 -3.71 2.71
C SER A 308 -13.89 -2.25 2.43
N LYS A 309 -12.98 -1.67 3.21
CA LYS A 309 -12.45 -0.32 2.96
C LYS A 309 -11.85 -0.20 1.56
N GLY A 310 -11.17 -1.24 1.09
CA GLY A 310 -10.64 -1.29 -0.29
C GLY A 310 -11.70 -1.06 -1.36
N LEU A 311 -12.88 -1.66 -1.23
CA LEU A 311 -13.98 -1.45 -2.20
C LEU A 311 -14.59 -0.04 -2.10
N GLN A 312 -14.58 0.56 -0.91
CA GLN A 312 -14.97 1.97 -0.72
C GLN A 312 -13.95 2.93 -1.35
N ILE A 313 -12.65 2.69 -1.15
CA ILE A 313 -11.55 3.44 -1.78
C ILE A 313 -11.65 3.34 -3.30
N LEU A 314 -11.90 2.15 -3.85
CA LEU A 314 -12.12 1.97 -5.28
C LEU A 314 -13.30 2.82 -5.78
N GLY A 315 -14.42 2.82 -5.07
CA GLY A 315 -15.59 3.63 -5.43
C GLY A 315 -15.29 5.14 -5.43
N GLN A 316 -14.56 5.62 -4.42
CA GLN A 316 -14.12 7.02 -4.35
C GLN A 316 -13.14 7.38 -5.46
N THR A 317 -12.19 6.48 -5.75
CA THR A 317 -11.20 6.62 -6.83
C THR A 317 -11.88 6.70 -8.19
N LEU A 318 -12.84 5.81 -8.47
CA LEU A 318 -13.60 5.83 -9.71
C LEU A 318 -14.42 7.11 -9.84
N LYS A 319 -15.05 7.57 -8.75
CA LYS A 319 -15.78 8.85 -8.73
C LYS A 319 -14.87 10.04 -9.05
N ALA A 320 -13.68 10.09 -8.47
CA ALA A 320 -12.69 11.13 -8.75
C ALA A 320 -12.13 11.03 -10.18
N SER A 321 -12.04 9.82 -10.72
CA SER A 321 -11.47 9.54 -12.05
C SER A 321 -12.52 9.46 -13.17
N MET A 322 -13.77 9.87 -12.93
CA MET A 322 -14.86 9.77 -13.92
C MET A 322 -14.56 10.49 -15.23
N ARG A 323 -13.90 11.65 -15.18
CA ARG A 323 -13.49 12.39 -16.38
C ARG A 323 -12.50 11.58 -17.22
N GLU A 324 -11.58 10.89 -16.55
CA GLU A 324 -10.45 10.20 -17.19
C GLU A 324 -10.92 8.85 -17.74
N LEU A 325 -11.81 8.17 -17.01
CA LEU A 325 -12.56 7.02 -17.49
C LEU A 325 -13.44 7.39 -18.70
N GLY A 326 -14.05 8.58 -18.68
CA GLY A 326 -14.81 9.10 -19.81
C GLY A 326 -13.96 9.31 -21.06
N LEU A 327 -12.74 9.84 -20.91
CA LEU A 327 -11.77 9.98 -22.01
C LEU A 327 -11.34 8.62 -22.57
N LEU A 328 -11.07 7.63 -21.70
CA LEU A 328 -10.73 6.27 -22.14
C LEU A 328 -11.85 5.66 -23.00
N ILE A 329 -13.10 5.70 -22.51
CA ILE A 329 -14.26 5.16 -23.23
C ILE A 329 -14.46 5.91 -24.55
N PHE A 330 -14.28 7.23 -24.56
CA PHE A 330 -14.41 8.05 -25.77
C PHE A 330 -13.38 7.67 -26.84
N PHE A 331 -12.10 7.54 -26.49
CA PHE A 331 -11.06 7.13 -27.44
C PHE A 331 -11.23 5.68 -27.90
N LEU A 332 -11.61 4.77 -27.00
CA LEU A 332 -11.94 3.39 -27.36
C LEU A 332 -13.09 3.35 -28.38
N PHE A 333 -14.16 4.11 -28.14
CA PHE A 333 -15.32 4.18 -29.03
C PHE A 333 -14.95 4.69 -30.43
N ILE A 334 -14.14 5.76 -30.51
CA ILE A 334 -13.63 6.26 -31.79
C ILE A 334 -12.76 5.20 -32.50
N GLY A 335 -11.86 4.56 -31.75
CA GLY A 335 -10.97 3.52 -32.28
C GLY A 335 -11.75 2.34 -32.84
N VAL A 336 -12.75 1.84 -32.11
CA VAL A 336 -13.63 0.75 -32.56
C VAL A 336 -14.31 1.11 -33.87
N ILE A 337 -14.92 2.29 -33.99
CA ILE A 337 -15.58 2.71 -35.24
C ILE A 337 -14.57 2.79 -36.39
N LEU A 338 -13.42 3.41 -36.17
CA LEU A 338 -12.39 3.60 -37.21
C LEU A 338 -11.80 2.27 -37.68
N PHE A 339 -11.34 1.43 -36.77
CA PHE A 339 -10.65 0.19 -37.12
C PHE A 339 -11.62 -0.88 -37.65
N SER A 340 -12.85 -0.96 -37.13
CA SER A 340 -13.87 -1.84 -37.70
C SER A 340 -14.28 -1.43 -39.10
N SER A 341 -14.37 -0.13 -39.40
CA SER A 341 -14.62 0.35 -40.76
C SER A 341 -13.43 0.05 -41.68
N ALA A 342 -12.20 0.30 -41.21
CA ALA A 342 -11.00 0.07 -42.00
C ALA A 342 -10.78 -1.40 -42.33
N VAL A 343 -10.96 -2.31 -41.37
CA VAL A 343 -10.79 -3.75 -41.60
C VAL A 343 -11.87 -4.30 -42.52
N TYR A 344 -13.12 -3.84 -42.38
CA TYR A 344 -14.21 -4.23 -43.25
C TYR A 344 -13.89 -3.91 -44.72
N PHE A 345 -13.47 -2.68 -45.02
CA PHE A 345 -13.10 -2.31 -46.40
C PHE A 345 -11.82 -2.98 -46.88
N ALA A 346 -10.85 -3.25 -46.00
CA ALA A 346 -9.63 -3.96 -46.36
C ALA A 346 -9.86 -5.44 -46.69
N GLU A 347 -10.90 -6.04 -46.12
CA GLU A 347 -11.25 -7.46 -46.28
C GLU A 347 -12.48 -7.70 -47.18
N ALA A 348 -13.13 -6.63 -47.68
CA ALA A 348 -14.40 -6.71 -48.42
C ALA A 348 -14.34 -7.56 -49.71
N GLU A 349 -13.16 -7.76 -50.29
CA GLU A 349 -12.97 -8.54 -51.52
C GLU A 349 -12.77 -10.04 -51.25
N GLU A 350 -12.55 -10.45 -50.00
CA GLU A 350 -12.24 -11.83 -49.62
C GLU A 350 -13.51 -12.60 -49.20
N LYS A 351 -13.78 -13.73 -49.85
CA LYS A 351 -15.05 -14.48 -49.64
C LYS A 351 -15.09 -15.28 -48.35
N GLU A 352 -13.93 -15.62 -47.78
CA GLU A 352 -13.81 -16.32 -46.50
C GLU A 352 -13.56 -15.35 -45.33
N SER A 353 -13.84 -14.05 -45.51
CA SER A 353 -13.64 -13.08 -44.44
C SER A 353 -14.66 -13.26 -43.30
N PHE A 354 -14.18 -13.16 -42.07
CA PHE A 354 -15.02 -13.11 -40.87
C PHE A 354 -15.73 -11.75 -40.71
N PHE A 355 -15.33 -10.71 -41.45
CA PHE A 355 -15.85 -9.34 -41.28
C PHE A 355 -17.08 -9.09 -42.16
N THR A 356 -18.23 -9.62 -41.75
CA THR A 356 -19.48 -9.54 -42.54
C THR A 356 -20.08 -8.13 -42.62
N SER A 357 -19.92 -7.35 -41.55
CA SER A 357 -20.42 -5.97 -41.46
C SER A 357 -19.57 -5.16 -40.49
N ILE A 358 -19.64 -3.83 -40.58
CA ILE A 358 -18.92 -2.94 -39.66
C ILE A 358 -19.32 -3.18 -38.19
N PRO A 359 -20.62 -3.31 -37.83
CA PRO A 359 -21.01 -3.61 -36.45
C PRO A 359 -20.54 -4.99 -35.97
N ASP A 360 -20.49 -6.00 -36.85
CA ASP A 360 -19.96 -7.32 -36.49
C ASP A 360 -18.44 -7.25 -36.22
N ALA A 361 -17.73 -6.40 -36.97
CA ALA A 361 -16.32 -6.09 -36.75
C ALA A 361 -16.06 -5.28 -35.46
N PHE A 362 -17.06 -4.72 -34.77
CA PHE A 362 -16.87 -4.02 -33.49
C PHE A 362 -16.31 -4.96 -32.42
N TRP A 363 -16.78 -6.21 -32.38
CA TRP A 363 -16.31 -7.21 -31.43
C TRP A 363 -14.79 -7.44 -31.57
N TRP A 364 -14.34 -7.68 -32.79
CA TRP A 364 -12.92 -7.83 -33.09
C TRP A 364 -12.11 -6.60 -32.69
N ALA A 365 -12.58 -5.39 -33.01
CA ALA A 365 -11.85 -4.17 -32.69
C ALA A 365 -11.76 -3.91 -31.18
N VAL A 366 -12.85 -4.11 -30.43
CA VAL A 366 -12.83 -3.96 -28.96
C VAL A 366 -11.82 -4.92 -28.35
N VAL A 367 -11.94 -6.22 -28.64
CA VAL A 367 -11.11 -7.29 -28.08
C VAL A 367 -9.63 -7.14 -28.47
N SER A 368 -9.35 -6.61 -29.66
CA SER A 368 -8.00 -6.30 -30.13
C SER A 368 -7.42 -5.04 -29.45
N MET A 369 -8.24 -3.99 -29.30
CA MET A 369 -7.81 -2.74 -28.64
C MET A 369 -7.59 -2.92 -27.14
N THR A 370 -8.34 -3.82 -26.49
CA THR A 370 -8.14 -4.20 -25.08
C THR A 370 -7.12 -5.32 -24.89
N THR A 371 -6.36 -5.66 -25.93
CA THR A 371 -5.28 -6.67 -25.92
C THR A 371 -5.69 -8.07 -25.47
N VAL A 372 -6.97 -8.44 -25.54
CA VAL A 372 -7.47 -9.78 -25.16
C VAL A 372 -7.26 -10.77 -26.30
N GLY A 373 -7.72 -10.44 -27.51
CA GLY A 373 -7.48 -11.21 -28.74
C GLY A 373 -7.82 -12.71 -28.74
N TYR A 374 -9.10 -13.11 -28.66
CA TYR A 374 -9.52 -14.53 -28.69
C TYR A 374 -9.14 -15.32 -29.96
N GLY A 375 -8.77 -14.63 -31.05
CA GLY A 375 -8.42 -15.28 -32.32
C GLY A 375 -9.62 -15.88 -33.08
N ASP A 376 -10.84 -15.57 -32.67
CA ASP A 376 -12.08 -15.99 -33.31
C ASP A 376 -12.40 -15.20 -34.58
N MET A 377 -11.94 -13.95 -34.64
CA MET A 377 -11.95 -13.10 -35.83
C MET A 377 -10.55 -12.53 -36.04
N TYR A 378 -10.05 -12.57 -37.27
CA TYR A 378 -8.76 -11.97 -37.62
C TYR A 378 -8.68 -11.65 -39.11
N PRO A 379 -7.94 -10.60 -39.52
CA PRO A 379 -7.75 -10.27 -40.92
C PRO A 379 -6.84 -11.28 -41.63
N VAL A 380 -7.25 -11.70 -42.82
CA VAL A 380 -6.48 -12.65 -43.64
C VAL A 380 -5.68 -11.95 -44.74
N THR A 381 -6.19 -10.83 -45.27
CA THR A 381 -5.55 -10.05 -46.33
C THR A 381 -4.34 -9.28 -45.80
N ILE A 382 -3.45 -8.85 -46.71
CA ILE A 382 -2.30 -8.02 -46.36
C ILE A 382 -2.77 -6.65 -45.82
N GLY A 383 -3.78 -6.05 -46.46
CA GLY A 383 -4.34 -4.77 -46.03
C GLY A 383 -4.97 -4.86 -44.64
N GLY A 384 -5.78 -5.90 -44.40
CA GLY A 384 -6.38 -6.15 -43.10
C GLY A 384 -5.34 -6.41 -42.01
N LYS A 385 -4.24 -7.13 -42.32
CA LYS A 385 -3.13 -7.35 -41.36
C LYS A 385 -2.46 -6.05 -40.95
N ILE A 386 -2.24 -5.12 -41.89
CA ILE A 386 -1.70 -3.77 -41.57
C ILE A 386 -2.68 -3.02 -40.66
N VAL A 387 -3.98 -3.03 -40.97
CA VAL A 387 -5.01 -2.41 -40.14
C VAL A 387 -5.06 -3.05 -38.74
N GLY A 388 -4.96 -4.37 -38.64
CA GLY A 388 -4.91 -5.10 -37.39
C GLY A 388 -3.69 -4.75 -36.53
N SER A 389 -2.51 -4.63 -37.14
CA SER A 389 -1.30 -4.17 -36.43
C SER A 389 -1.45 -2.74 -35.91
N LEU A 390 -2.03 -1.83 -36.70
CA LEU A 390 -2.30 -0.46 -36.26
C LEU A 390 -3.35 -0.40 -35.14
N CYS A 391 -4.39 -1.24 -35.21
CA CYS A 391 -5.42 -1.37 -34.19
C CYS A 391 -4.82 -1.79 -32.84
N ALA A 392 -3.97 -2.82 -32.84
CA ALA A 392 -3.30 -3.30 -31.62
C ALA A 392 -2.42 -2.22 -30.98
N ILE A 393 -1.60 -1.51 -31.77
CA ILE A 393 -0.75 -0.42 -31.27
C ILE A 393 -1.60 0.73 -30.72
N ALA A 394 -2.65 1.13 -31.45
CA ALA A 394 -3.56 2.18 -31.01
C ALA A 394 -4.29 1.83 -29.71
N GLY A 395 -4.68 0.56 -29.53
CA GLY A 395 -5.28 0.06 -28.30
C GLY A 395 -4.36 0.21 -27.09
N VAL A 396 -3.11 -0.26 -27.20
CA VAL A 396 -2.09 -0.13 -26.14
C VAL A 396 -1.87 1.34 -25.76
N LEU A 397 -1.72 2.22 -26.76
CA LEU A 397 -1.55 3.67 -26.52
C LEU A 397 -2.77 4.31 -25.87
N THR A 398 -3.97 3.93 -26.29
CA THR A 398 -5.24 4.46 -25.76
C THR A 398 -5.41 4.10 -24.29
N ILE A 399 -5.01 2.89 -23.89
CA ILE A 399 -5.06 2.43 -22.49
C ILE A 399 -3.95 3.08 -21.67
N ALA A 400 -2.75 3.22 -22.22
CA ALA A 400 -1.58 3.71 -21.49
C ALA A 400 -1.68 5.17 -21.00
N LEU A 401 -2.52 6.01 -21.60
CA LEU A 401 -2.62 7.43 -21.21
C LEU A 401 -3.52 7.68 -19.99
N PRO A 402 -4.78 7.20 -19.92
CA PRO A 402 -5.67 7.51 -18.80
C PRO A 402 -5.37 6.66 -17.56
N VAL A 403 -4.88 5.43 -17.75
CA VAL A 403 -4.62 4.48 -16.66
C VAL A 403 -3.70 5.03 -15.57
N PRO A 404 -2.51 5.61 -15.88
CA PRO A 404 -1.63 6.18 -14.85
C PRO A 404 -2.29 7.27 -14.01
N VAL A 405 -3.21 8.04 -14.58
CA VAL A 405 -3.95 9.08 -13.84
C VAL A 405 -4.92 8.45 -12.84
N ILE A 406 -5.64 7.39 -13.25
CA ILE A 406 -6.53 6.64 -12.35
C ILE A 406 -5.73 6.01 -11.20
N VAL A 407 -4.55 5.46 -11.51
CA VAL A 407 -3.62 4.90 -10.53
C VAL A 407 -3.13 5.95 -9.55
N SER A 408 -2.78 7.15 -10.03
CA SER A 408 -2.36 8.25 -9.16
C SER A 408 -3.45 8.63 -8.17
N ASN A 409 -4.71 8.73 -8.63
CA ASN A 409 -5.86 8.97 -7.76
C ASN A 409 -6.08 7.81 -6.77
N PHE A 410 -5.90 6.55 -7.21
CA PHE A 410 -6.00 5.39 -6.32
C PHE A 410 -4.98 5.46 -5.19
N ASN A 411 -3.71 5.70 -5.53
CA ASN A 411 -2.63 5.84 -4.56
C ASN A 411 -2.91 6.96 -3.57
N TYR A 412 -3.40 8.09 -4.06
CA TYR A 412 -3.79 9.21 -3.22
C TYR A 412 -4.85 8.81 -2.17
N PHE A 413 -5.97 8.21 -2.59
CA PHE A 413 -7.02 7.79 -1.64
C PHE A 413 -6.58 6.63 -0.74
N TYR A 414 -5.72 5.74 -1.25
CA TYR A 414 -5.20 4.59 -0.51
C TYR A 414 -4.25 4.98 0.62
N HIS A 415 -3.27 5.83 0.32
CA HIS A 415 -2.34 6.34 1.32
C HIS A 415 -3.06 7.20 2.34
N ARG A 416 -3.96 8.08 1.91
CA ARG A 416 -4.74 8.92 2.81
C ARG A 416 -5.58 8.12 3.82
N GLU A 417 -6.24 7.05 3.37
CA GLU A 417 -7.01 6.19 4.29
C GLU A 417 -6.08 5.42 5.25
N THR A 418 -4.93 4.94 4.76
CA THR A 418 -3.95 4.23 5.60
C THR A 418 -3.35 5.14 6.68
N GLU A 419 -2.92 6.35 6.31
CA GLU A 419 -2.34 7.33 7.24
C GLU A 419 -3.36 7.81 8.28
N GLY A 420 -4.63 7.96 7.89
CA GLY A 420 -5.71 8.30 8.81
C GLY A 420 -5.93 7.25 9.90
N GLU A 421 -5.85 5.95 9.55
CA GLU A 421 -5.95 4.85 10.51
C GLU A 421 -4.78 4.84 11.50
N GLU A 422 -3.55 5.05 11.01
CA GLU A 422 -2.34 5.07 11.84
C GLU A 422 -2.39 6.24 12.84
N GLN A 423 -2.80 7.43 12.41
CA GLN A 423 -2.96 8.59 13.28
C GLN A 423 -4.04 8.38 14.35
N ALA A 424 -5.17 7.76 14.00
CA ALA A 424 -6.23 7.45 14.95
C ALA A 424 -5.78 6.40 15.99
N GLN A 425 -4.99 5.40 15.58
CA GLN A 425 -4.40 4.41 16.49
C GLN A 425 -3.40 5.05 17.44
N LEU A 426 -2.50 5.90 16.94
CA LEU A 426 -1.53 6.63 17.75
C LEU A 426 -2.22 7.54 18.77
N LEU A 427 -3.28 8.23 18.38
CA LEU A 427 -4.08 9.06 19.29
C LEU A 427 -4.75 8.22 20.39
N ASN A 428 -5.32 7.06 20.04
CA ASN A 428 -5.93 6.15 21.03
C ASN A 428 -4.89 5.60 22.01
N ILE A 429 -3.70 5.21 21.53
CA ILE A 429 -2.60 4.77 22.39
C ILE A 429 -2.16 5.90 23.33
N ALA A 430 -2.00 7.12 22.81
CA ALA A 430 -1.65 8.29 23.62
C ALA A 430 -2.70 8.58 24.70
N LEU A 431 -3.99 8.49 24.37
CA LEU A 431 -5.10 8.67 25.33
C LEU A 431 -5.10 7.60 26.42
N VAL A 432 -4.96 6.32 26.07
CA VAL A 432 -4.87 5.21 27.04
C VAL A 432 -3.65 5.34 27.95
N SER A 433 -2.53 5.83 27.40
CA SER A 433 -1.30 6.09 28.16
C SER A 433 -1.48 7.23 29.17
N LEU A 434 -2.20 8.29 28.79
CA LEU A 434 -2.58 9.40 29.69
C LEU A 434 -3.54 8.95 30.80
N GLU A 435 -4.49 8.07 30.48
CA GLU A 435 -5.46 7.54 31.44
C GLU A 435 -4.80 6.61 32.48
N ASN A 436 -3.88 5.75 32.03
CA ASN A 436 -3.10 4.87 32.92
C ASN A 436 -2.03 5.61 33.73
N GLY A 437 -1.50 6.72 33.21
CA GLY A 437 -0.55 7.59 33.91
C GLY A 437 -1.18 8.43 35.04
N GLY A 438 -2.50 8.61 35.03
CA GLY A 438 -3.23 9.41 36.02
C GLY A 438 -3.38 8.78 37.41
N ALA A 439 -2.99 7.51 37.60
CA ALA A 439 -3.22 6.77 38.85
C ALA A 439 -2.02 6.71 39.82
N ARG A 440 -0.87 7.32 39.50
CA ARG A 440 0.29 7.40 40.42
C ARG A 440 1.06 8.72 40.25
N GLY A 441 0.71 9.72 41.07
CA GLY A 441 1.53 10.93 41.22
C GLY A 441 0.81 12.00 42.03
N SER A 442 1.33 12.27 43.23
CA SER A 442 0.87 13.34 44.12
C SER A 442 1.04 14.72 43.47
N ALA A 443 -0.01 15.52 43.50
CA ALA A 443 -0.02 16.91 43.08
C ALA A 443 0.86 17.79 43.99
N SER A 444 2.10 18.07 43.58
CA SER A 444 2.87 19.25 44.00
C SER A 444 4.19 19.38 43.20
N ASP A 445 4.08 19.74 41.91
CA ASP A 445 5.02 20.63 41.19
C ASP A 445 4.77 20.49 39.69
N ALA A 446 3.98 21.40 39.14
CA ALA A 446 3.83 21.60 37.70
C ALA A 446 3.37 23.03 37.44
N GLY A 447 4.26 23.99 37.74
CA GLY A 447 4.17 25.34 37.20
C GLY A 447 4.75 25.37 35.79
N GLU A 448 3.97 25.90 34.84
CA GLU A 448 4.40 26.41 33.52
C GLU A 448 4.57 25.46 32.32
N GLY A 449 4.30 24.16 32.44
CA GLY A 449 4.12 23.26 31.28
C GLY A 449 2.67 23.08 30.79
N CYS A 450 1.67 23.54 31.57
CA CYS A 450 0.27 23.14 31.38
C CYS A 450 -0.66 24.32 31.02
N ARG A 451 -0.33 25.06 29.96
CA ARG A 451 -1.28 25.97 29.29
C ARG A 451 -1.69 25.53 27.88
N SER A 452 -0.89 24.68 27.23
CA SER A 452 -1.25 24.08 25.94
C SER A 452 -2.36 23.01 26.06
N ALA A 453 -2.51 22.37 27.23
CA ALA A 453 -3.56 21.37 27.48
C ALA A 453 -4.95 22.00 27.79
N ARG A 454 -5.04 23.32 28.00
CA ARG A 454 -6.30 23.98 28.37
C ARG A 454 -7.11 24.48 27.17
N GLU A 455 -6.51 24.56 25.98
CA GLU A 455 -7.24 24.88 24.74
C GLU A 455 -7.72 23.63 24.00
N GLN A 456 -7.13 22.45 24.27
CA GLN A 456 -7.75 21.16 23.95
C GLN A 456 -8.99 20.85 24.80
N HIS A 457 -9.24 21.60 25.87
CA HIS A 457 -10.39 21.41 26.78
C HIS A 457 -11.76 21.75 26.14
N SER A 458 -11.78 22.44 24.99
CA SER A 458 -12.99 22.67 24.18
C SER A 458 -13.35 21.45 23.30
N ALA A 459 -12.35 20.64 22.93
CA ALA A 459 -12.53 19.40 22.19
C ALA A 459 -12.65 18.18 23.14
N LEU A 460 -11.93 18.17 24.27
CA LEU A 460 -11.99 17.12 25.30
C LEU A 460 -13.27 17.15 26.13
N GLY A 461 -13.96 18.30 26.25
CA GLY A 461 -15.26 18.37 26.90
C GLY A 461 -16.33 17.48 26.24
N ARG A 462 -16.17 17.18 24.93
CA ARG A 462 -17.05 16.26 24.18
C ARG A 462 -16.68 14.79 24.34
N ILE A 463 -15.47 14.47 24.78
CA ILE A 463 -15.00 13.08 24.97
C ILE A 463 -15.26 12.65 26.41
N ASP A 464 -15.09 13.54 27.39
CA ASP A 464 -15.36 13.26 28.80
C ASP A 464 -16.86 13.04 29.09
N GLU A 465 -17.74 13.66 28.29
CA GLU A 465 -19.18 13.38 28.27
C GLU A 465 -19.47 12.01 27.62
N CYS A 466 -18.71 11.62 26.60
CA CYS A 466 -18.85 10.34 25.90
C CYS A 466 -18.36 9.14 26.75
N VAL A 467 -17.34 9.32 27.59
CA VAL A 467 -16.82 8.27 28.50
C VAL A 467 -17.75 8.07 29.71
N LYS A 468 -18.38 9.14 30.22
CA LYS A 468 -19.39 9.03 31.29
C LYS A 468 -20.72 8.44 30.84
N GLU A 469 -21.14 8.64 29.59
CA GLU A 469 -22.37 8.04 29.04
C GLU A 469 -22.19 6.56 28.61
N LEU A 470 -20.97 6.07 28.44
CA LEU A 470 -20.73 4.69 27.95
C LEU A 470 -20.74 3.59 29.02
N ASN A 471 -20.80 3.93 30.32
CA ASN A 471 -20.95 2.99 31.45
C ASN A 471 -20.11 1.69 31.32
N LEU A 472 -18.89 1.81 30.79
CA LEU A 472 -17.97 0.69 30.62
C LEU A 472 -17.28 0.43 31.97
N GLU A 473 -17.79 -0.52 32.73
CA GLU A 473 -17.01 -1.12 33.82
C GLU A 473 -15.77 -1.83 33.23
N PRO A 474 -14.58 -1.68 33.83
CA PRO A 474 -13.38 -2.31 33.33
C PRO A 474 -13.39 -3.80 33.69
N SER A 475 -14.00 -4.63 32.83
CA SER A 475 -13.90 -6.08 32.95
C SER A 475 -12.55 -6.57 32.41
N SER A 476 -11.67 -6.96 33.35
CA SER A 476 -10.51 -7.85 33.22
C SER A 476 -10.35 -8.54 31.84
N TRP A 477 -9.49 -7.98 30.99
CA TRP A 477 -8.98 -8.69 29.82
C TRP A 477 -7.76 -9.52 30.21
N ARG A 478 -7.80 -10.80 29.85
CA ARG A 478 -6.74 -11.77 30.05
C ARG A 478 -5.67 -11.52 28.97
N MET A 479 -4.51 -11.05 29.42
CA MET A 479 -3.25 -10.89 28.67
C MET A 479 -2.92 -12.18 27.92
N ASN A 480 -2.79 -12.15 26.59
CA ASN A 480 -2.01 -13.14 25.82
C ASN A 480 -1.66 -12.75 24.36
N ASP A 481 -2.08 -11.61 23.82
CA ASP A 481 -1.68 -11.17 22.45
C ASP A 481 -1.01 -9.78 22.41
N VAL A 482 -0.36 -9.35 23.51
CA VAL A 482 0.33 -8.03 23.60
C VAL A 482 1.75 -8.15 24.17
N SER A 483 2.41 -9.30 23.99
CA SER A 483 3.75 -9.54 24.55
C SER A 483 4.90 -8.91 23.74
N ASP A 484 4.69 -8.54 22.47
CA ASP A 484 5.81 -8.13 21.61
C ASP A 484 6.00 -6.60 21.56
N THR A 485 5.03 -5.81 22.03
CA THR A 485 5.12 -4.34 22.09
C THR A 485 5.54 -3.82 23.48
N PHE A 486 5.40 -4.64 24.53
CA PHE A 486 5.70 -4.22 25.91
C PHE A 486 7.17 -4.34 26.32
N SER A 487 8.01 -5.05 25.56
CA SER A 487 9.43 -5.18 25.87
C SER A 487 10.26 -3.90 25.66
N CYS A 488 9.78 -2.94 24.84
CA CYS A 488 10.48 -1.67 24.62
C CYS A 488 10.10 -0.58 25.64
N ALA A 489 8.93 -0.69 26.29
CA ALA A 489 8.47 0.32 27.23
C ALA A 489 9.05 0.13 28.65
N GLU A 490 9.37 -1.10 29.05
CA GLU A 490 9.92 -1.38 30.39
C GLU A 490 11.38 -0.93 30.56
N SER A 491 12.17 -0.75 29.50
CA SER A 491 13.56 -0.27 29.62
C SER A 491 13.70 1.24 29.74
N ALA A 492 12.65 2.01 29.40
CA ALA A 492 12.64 3.47 29.52
C ALA A 492 12.27 3.93 30.94
N VAL A 493 11.40 3.19 31.62
CA VAL A 493 10.95 3.51 32.99
C VAL A 493 12.00 3.15 34.05
N ASP A 494 12.81 2.11 33.80
CA ASP A 494 13.90 1.72 34.73
C ASP A 494 15.16 2.60 34.59
N ALA A 495 15.28 3.35 33.48
CA ALA A 495 16.32 4.37 33.29
C ALA A 495 16.00 5.70 34.01
N LEU A 496 14.71 6.07 34.10
CA LEU A 496 14.26 7.28 34.79
C LEU A 496 14.28 7.17 36.32
N LEU A 497 14.24 5.96 36.88
CA LEU A 497 14.24 5.73 38.34
C LEU A 497 15.64 5.55 38.96
N ARG A 498 16.72 5.62 38.17
CA ARG A 498 18.11 5.48 38.67
C ARG A 498 18.89 6.79 38.79
N ALA A 499 18.31 7.94 38.44
CA ALA A 499 18.99 9.23 38.51
C ALA A 499 18.94 9.91 39.88
N ASP A 500 18.20 9.36 40.86
CA ASP A 500 17.96 10.03 42.13
C ASP A 500 18.62 9.27 43.29
N ARG A 501 19.90 9.56 43.52
CA ARG A 501 20.66 9.45 44.79
C ARG A 501 22.16 9.54 44.51
N VAL A 502 22.82 10.54 45.10
CA VAL A 502 24.07 10.39 45.89
C VAL A 502 24.37 11.73 46.60
N PRO A 503 24.98 11.73 47.80
CA PRO A 503 24.90 12.82 48.77
C PRO A 503 26.13 13.74 48.81
N HIS A 504 25.90 14.91 49.41
CA HIS A 504 26.86 15.90 49.91
C HIS A 504 28.14 15.32 50.56
N LEU A 505 29.30 15.94 50.32
CA LEU A 505 30.34 16.18 51.36
C LEU A 505 31.54 17.06 50.89
N PHE A 506 31.87 18.03 51.78
CA PHE A 506 33.09 18.83 52.00
C PHE A 506 33.25 20.26 51.43
N ASP A 507 32.90 21.22 52.31
CA ASP A 507 33.66 22.34 52.93
C ASP A 507 34.55 23.29 52.11
N GLU A 508 34.06 24.54 52.09
CA GLU A 508 34.63 25.80 52.64
C GLU A 508 36.13 26.16 52.56
N ASP A 509 36.33 27.40 52.11
CA ASP A 509 37.31 28.46 52.47
C ASP A 509 37.88 29.11 51.19
N LEU A 510 37.92 30.42 50.97
CA LEU A 510 37.84 31.58 51.84
C LEU A 510 37.58 32.85 50.99
N SER A 511 36.86 33.77 51.60
CA SER A 511 36.55 35.18 51.29
C SER A 511 37.74 36.03 50.76
N ASP A 512 37.66 37.25 50.21
CA ASP A 512 36.79 38.42 50.31
C ASP A 512 37.16 39.36 49.12
N VAL A 513 36.20 40.05 48.49
CA VAL A 513 36.07 41.53 48.49
C VAL A 513 34.67 41.87 47.97
N VAL A 514 33.93 42.50 48.88
CA VAL A 514 32.59 43.04 48.79
C VAL A 514 32.65 44.45 48.14
N ASP A 515 31.81 44.77 47.15
CA ASP A 515 30.62 45.63 47.34
C ASP A 515 30.12 46.37 46.07
N VAL A 516 28.79 46.26 45.87
CA VAL A 516 27.84 47.16 45.17
C VAL A 516 27.92 47.31 43.64
N VAL A 517 27.20 46.46 42.90
CA VAL A 517 25.98 46.84 42.13
C VAL A 517 25.07 45.60 42.02
N ASP A 518 24.06 45.50 42.88
CA ASP A 518 22.96 44.55 42.73
C ASP A 518 21.97 44.98 41.65
N ASN A 519 21.35 43.97 41.01
CA ASN A 519 20.23 43.99 40.06
C ASN A 519 20.57 44.02 38.56
N VAL A 520 21.12 42.92 38.02
CA VAL A 520 20.62 42.29 36.79
C VAL A 520 20.96 40.79 36.81
N GLU A 521 20.09 39.94 37.35
CA GLU A 521 20.03 38.56 36.85
C GLU A 521 19.49 38.65 35.42
N HIS A 522 20.39 38.78 34.44
CA HIS A 522 19.98 38.74 33.04
C HIS A 522 19.75 37.28 32.67
N ASP A 523 18.49 36.96 32.43
CA ASP A 523 17.99 35.77 31.78
C ASP A 523 18.80 35.44 30.50
N GLY A 524 19.86 34.64 30.66
CA GLY A 524 20.74 34.20 29.57
C GLY A 524 20.07 33.29 28.53
N SER A 525 18.79 32.95 28.71
CA SER A 525 18.03 32.14 27.75
C SER A 525 17.66 32.92 26.48
N ASN A 526 17.46 34.24 26.59
CA ASN A 526 17.00 35.10 25.50
C ASN A 526 18.14 35.76 24.70
N GLU A 527 19.40 35.43 24.98
CA GLU A 527 20.55 35.96 24.24
C GLU A 527 20.52 35.46 22.78
N ARG A 528 20.70 36.38 21.82
CA ARG A 528 20.67 36.02 20.40
C ARG A 528 22.02 35.54 19.90
N VAL A 529 22.01 34.42 19.20
CA VAL A 529 23.18 33.81 18.59
C VAL A 529 23.10 33.94 17.08
N LEU A 530 24.12 34.54 16.47
CA LEU A 530 24.24 34.67 15.01
C LEU A 530 25.10 33.53 14.46
N ILE A 531 24.54 32.75 13.53
CA ILE A 531 25.21 31.61 12.90
C ILE A 531 25.27 31.87 11.39
N ASN A 532 26.47 31.94 10.84
CA ASN A 532 26.74 32.18 9.43
C ASN A 532 27.20 30.88 8.75
N ILE A 533 26.37 30.34 7.86
CA ILE A 533 26.67 29.14 7.08
C ILE A 533 27.06 29.58 5.67
N ALA A 534 28.35 29.54 5.35
CA ALA A 534 28.91 29.90 4.04
C ALA A 534 28.33 31.20 3.45
N GLY A 535 28.08 32.21 4.28
CA GLY A 535 27.51 33.52 3.92
C GLY A 535 26.00 33.68 4.14
N LEU A 536 25.28 32.64 4.55
CA LEU A 536 23.86 32.73 4.94
C LEU A 536 23.77 32.91 6.46
N ARG A 537 23.17 34.02 6.90
CA ARG A 537 23.01 34.30 8.33
C ARG A 537 21.69 33.76 8.86
N TYR A 538 21.83 32.97 9.91
CA TYR A 538 20.79 32.46 10.77
C TYR A 538 20.92 33.12 12.13
N GLU A 539 19.79 33.23 12.81
CA GLU A 539 19.71 33.81 14.13
C GLU A 539 18.77 32.96 14.98
N THR A 540 19.18 32.64 16.21
CA THR A 540 18.39 31.85 17.16
C THR A 540 18.68 32.32 18.58
N GLN A 541 18.00 31.76 19.57
CA GLN A 541 18.24 32.05 20.97
C GLN A 541 19.23 31.05 21.58
N LEU A 542 20.04 31.52 22.53
CA LEU A 542 20.96 30.66 23.28
C LEU A 542 20.22 29.55 24.03
N GLY A 543 19.03 29.87 24.57
CA GLY A 543 18.13 28.89 25.16
C GLY A 543 17.72 27.76 24.20
N THR A 544 17.53 28.05 22.91
CA THR A 544 17.20 27.06 21.87
C THR A 544 18.34 26.06 21.66
N LEU A 545 19.58 26.54 21.62
CA LEU A 545 20.76 25.68 21.46
C LEU A 545 21.04 24.84 22.72
N ASN A 546 20.88 25.44 23.90
CA ASN A 546 21.16 24.80 25.19
C ASN A 546 20.22 23.62 25.51
N GLN A 547 19.11 23.45 24.78
CA GLN A 547 18.24 22.27 24.88
C GLN A 547 18.96 20.97 24.51
N PHE A 548 20.02 21.05 23.70
CA PHE A 548 20.78 19.91 23.21
C PHE A 548 22.27 20.07 23.50
N PRO A 549 22.68 20.01 24.78
CA PRO A 549 24.04 20.36 25.21
C PRO A 549 25.12 19.44 24.64
N ASP A 550 24.78 18.22 24.24
CA ASP A 550 25.76 17.26 23.69
C ASP A 550 26.14 17.53 22.23
N THR A 551 25.40 18.41 21.55
CA THR A 551 25.58 18.72 20.12
C THR A 551 26.63 19.81 19.89
N LEU A 552 27.11 19.97 18.66
CA LEU A 552 28.14 20.96 18.33
C LEU A 552 27.71 22.40 18.67
N LEU A 553 26.46 22.77 18.37
CA LEU A 553 25.96 24.12 18.63
C LEU A 553 25.46 24.30 20.08
N GLY A 554 24.97 23.25 20.73
CA GLY A 554 24.49 23.33 22.11
C GLY A 554 25.62 23.40 23.14
N ASP A 555 26.76 22.74 22.87
CA ASP A 555 27.94 22.77 23.73
C ASP A 555 28.74 24.09 23.54
N PRO A 556 28.88 24.94 24.58
CA PRO A 556 29.68 26.16 24.52
C PRO A 556 31.13 25.92 24.09
N ASP A 557 31.76 24.84 24.55
CA ASP A 557 33.17 24.53 24.31
C ASP A 557 33.40 24.02 22.89
N LYS A 558 32.39 23.38 22.27
CA LYS A 558 32.44 22.97 20.86
C LYS A 558 32.21 24.16 19.94
N ARG A 559 31.16 24.97 20.17
CA ARG A 559 30.81 26.08 19.27
C ARG A 559 31.81 27.22 19.30
N ILE A 560 32.46 27.51 20.44
CA ILE A 560 33.39 28.65 20.56
C ILE A 560 34.55 28.59 19.56
N LYS A 561 34.92 27.39 19.10
CA LYS A 561 35.95 27.17 18.06
C LYS A 561 35.60 27.79 16.70
N TYR A 562 34.31 28.04 16.47
CA TYR A 562 33.78 28.61 15.22
C TYR A 562 33.37 30.08 15.36
N PHE A 563 33.61 30.69 16.52
CA PHE A 563 33.23 32.07 16.77
C PHE A 563 34.21 33.06 16.13
N ASP A 564 33.70 33.96 15.28
CA ASP A 564 34.42 35.10 14.74
C ASP A 564 34.16 36.34 15.62
N PRO A 565 35.13 36.76 16.47
CA PRO A 565 34.95 37.89 17.37
C PRO A 565 34.89 39.25 16.65
N LEU A 566 35.39 39.35 15.41
CA LEU A 566 35.34 40.61 14.65
C LEU A 566 33.94 40.88 14.10
N ARG A 567 33.21 39.81 13.79
CA ARG A 567 31.84 39.87 13.24
C ARG A 567 30.77 39.52 14.26
N ASN A 568 31.17 39.05 15.45
CA ASN A 568 30.28 38.58 16.51
C ASN A 568 29.29 37.51 15.99
N GLU A 569 29.82 36.53 15.26
CA GLU A 569 29.03 35.47 14.62
C GLU A 569 29.78 34.14 14.64
N TYR A 570 29.06 33.02 14.67
CA TYR A 570 29.64 31.68 14.49
C TYR A 570 29.68 31.35 13.00
N PHE A 571 30.86 31.11 12.43
CA PHE A 571 31.01 30.86 11.00
C PHE A 571 31.30 29.38 10.69
N PHE A 572 30.52 28.81 9.77
CA PHE A 572 30.67 27.45 9.27
C PHE A 572 30.71 27.42 7.74
N ASP A 573 31.76 26.83 7.17
CA ASP A 573 31.88 26.60 5.73
C ASP A 573 31.24 25.25 5.35
N ARG A 574 29.89 25.21 5.32
CA ARG A 574 29.07 23.98 5.19
C ARG A 574 27.91 24.17 4.22
N ASN A 575 27.13 23.10 3.98
CA ASN A 575 26.01 23.13 3.04
C ASN A 575 24.88 24.08 3.52
N ARG A 576 24.63 25.15 2.75
CA ARG A 576 23.66 26.20 3.14
C ARG A 576 22.22 25.69 3.27
N PRO A 577 21.66 24.96 2.27
CA PRO A 577 20.33 24.39 2.39
C PRO A 577 20.16 23.42 3.57
N SER A 578 21.14 22.56 3.85
CA SER A 578 21.05 21.58 4.94
C SER A 578 20.82 22.22 6.31
N PHE A 579 21.35 23.42 6.53
CA PHE A 579 21.28 24.05 7.84
C PHE A 579 19.86 24.42 8.27
N ASP A 580 18.92 24.62 7.35
CA ASP A 580 17.50 24.83 7.71
C ASP A 580 16.97 23.62 8.51
N GLY A 581 17.32 22.40 8.10
CA GLY A 581 16.96 21.17 8.80
C GLY A 581 17.70 20.99 10.13
N ILE A 582 18.98 21.38 10.18
CA ILE A 582 19.80 21.35 11.40
C ILE A 582 19.27 22.34 12.43
N LEU A 583 18.97 23.57 12.05
CA LEU A 583 18.43 24.58 12.96
C LEU A 583 17.03 24.18 13.46
N TYR A 584 16.20 23.62 12.57
CA TYR A 584 14.88 23.13 12.94
C TYR A 584 14.94 22.03 14.01
N PHE A 585 15.97 21.18 14.03
CA PHE A 585 16.17 20.20 15.10
C PHE A 585 16.21 20.86 16.49
N TYR A 586 16.94 21.96 16.64
CA TYR A 586 16.98 22.71 17.90
C TYR A 586 15.66 23.43 18.19
N GLN A 587 15.05 24.05 17.18
CA GLN A 587 13.80 24.82 17.33
C GLN A 587 12.59 23.94 17.66
N SER A 588 12.57 22.70 17.18
CA SER A 588 11.45 21.78 17.29
C SER A 588 11.54 20.82 18.49
N GLY A 589 12.61 20.89 19.27
CA GLY A 589 12.86 19.94 20.36
C GLY A 589 13.25 18.54 19.86
N GLY A 590 14.00 18.47 18.75
CA GLY A 590 14.66 17.24 18.30
C GLY A 590 14.02 16.55 17.09
N LYS A 591 13.10 17.22 16.36
CA LYS A 591 12.58 16.70 15.09
C LYS A 591 13.56 17.03 13.97
N ILE A 592 13.90 16.05 13.15
CA ILE A 592 14.84 16.22 12.05
C ILE A 592 14.16 16.03 10.70
N ARG A 593 14.39 16.95 9.78
CA ARG A 593 13.82 16.87 8.42
C ARG A 593 14.84 17.36 7.41
N ARG A 594 15.05 16.56 6.37
CA ARG A 594 15.92 16.90 5.27
C ARG A 594 15.21 17.83 4.28
N PRO A 595 15.86 18.91 3.84
CA PRO A 595 15.38 19.71 2.73
C PRO A 595 15.32 18.89 1.43
N VAL A 596 14.22 18.99 0.68
CA VAL A 596 13.97 18.20 -0.54
C VAL A 596 15.06 18.36 -1.63
N ASN A 597 15.75 19.49 -1.62
CA ASN A 597 16.82 19.83 -2.56
C ASN A 597 18.22 19.36 -2.11
N VAL A 598 18.32 18.62 -1.00
CA VAL A 598 19.57 18.07 -0.46
C VAL A 598 19.49 16.55 -0.53
N SER A 599 20.52 15.87 -1.03
CA SER A 599 20.53 14.40 -1.04
C SER A 599 20.63 13.82 0.38
N ILE A 600 20.17 12.59 0.55
CA ILE A 600 20.20 11.87 1.84
C ILE A 600 21.62 11.84 2.40
N ASP A 601 22.61 11.51 1.58
CA ASP A 601 24.02 11.42 1.97
C ASP A 601 24.57 12.77 2.47
N VAL A 602 24.31 13.85 1.72
CA VAL A 602 24.79 15.19 2.09
C VAL A 602 24.18 15.64 3.40
N PHE A 603 22.89 15.34 3.63
CA PHE A 603 22.24 15.70 4.89
C PHE A 603 22.74 14.85 6.05
N ALA A 604 22.93 13.54 5.85
CA ALA A 604 23.50 12.64 6.86
C ALA A 604 24.90 13.10 7.31
N ASP A 605 25.74 13.57 6.38
CA ASP A 605 27.05 14.13 6.70
C ASP A 605 26.94 15.39 7.58
N GLU A 606 25.90 16.20 7.39
CA GLU A 606 25.65 17.37 8.25
C GLU A 606 25.18 16.95 9.65
N ILE A 607 24.32 15.94 9.78
CA ILE A 607 23.92 15.37 11.08
C ILE A 607 25.14 14.90 11.87
N ARG A 608 26.07 14.20 11.22
CA ARG A 608 27.34 13.76 11.82
C ARG A 608 28.21 14.94 12.20
N PHE A 609 28.36 15.93 11.32
CA PHE A 609 29.19 17.11 11.56
C PHE A 609 28.69 17.93 12.76
N TYR A 610 27.39 18.22 12.84
CA TYR A 610 26.78 18.95 13.95
C TYR A 610 26.59 18.10 15.22
N GLN A 611 26.96 16.81 15.17
CA GLN A 611 26.92 15.90 16.31
C GLN A 611 25.53 15.82 16.94
N LEU A 612 24.48 15.70 16.13
CA LEU A 612 23.10 15.66 16.63
C LEU A 612 22.75 14.37 17.41
N GLY A 613 23.65 13.38 17.38
CA GLY A 613 23.52 12.10 18.08
C GLY A 613 23.00 10.97 17.20
N GLU A 614 23.18 9.73 17.66
CA GLU A 614 22.72 8.53 16.94
C GLU A 614 21.19 8.46 16.88
N GLU A 615 20.48 8.92 17.91
CA GLU A 615 19.00 8.94 17.91
C GLU A 615 18.45 9.86 16.80
N ALA A 616 19.07 11.01 16.57
CA ALA A 616 18.69 11.90 15.47
C ALA A 616 18.99 11.28 14.10
N MET A 617 20.09 10.54 13.98
CA MET A 617 20.44 9.80 12.77
C MET A 617 19.48 8.63 12.51
N GLU A 618 19.09 7.88 13.54
CA GLU A 618 18.11 6.79 13.46
C GLU A 618 16.74 7.33 13.07
N ARG A 619 16.23 8.38 13.73
CA ARG A 619 14.95 9.00 13.36
C ARG A 619 14.96 9.56 11.94
N PHE A 620 16.06 10.21 11.53
CA PHE A 620 16.22 10.66 10.14
C PHE A 620 16.14 9.49 9.15
N ARG A 621 16.81 8.38 9.46
CA ARG A 621 16.75 7.16 8.66
C ARG A 621 15.33 6.59 8.61
N GLU A 622 14.66 6.45 9.74
CA GLU A 622 13.28 5.96 9.79
C GLU A 622 12.31 6.84 9.00
N ASP A 623 12.44 8.16 9.12
CA ASP A 623 11.64 9.16 8.40
C ASP A 623 11.85 9.13 6.88
N GLU A 624 13.06 8.81 6.42
CA GLU A 624 13.38 8.57 5.00
C GLU A 624 13.02 7.14 4.56
N GLY A 625 12.40 6.36 5.46
CA GLY A 625 11.90 5.02 5.21
C GLY A 625 12.91 3.91 5.47
N PHE A 626 14.12 4.17 5.96
CA PHE A 626 15.09 3.12 6.28
C PHE A 626 14.61 2.30 7.49
N ILE A 627 14.15 1.07 7.23
CA ILE A 627 13.76 0.12 8.28
C ILE A 627 15.00 -0.26 9.10
N LYS A 628 14.89 -0.21 10.44
CA LYS A 628 15.91 -0.69 11.38
C LYS A 628 16.33 -2.12 11.01
N GLU A 629 17.61 -2.32 10.73
CA GLU A 629 18.14 -3.66 10.49
C GLU A 629 17.94 -4.47 11.77
N GLU A 630 17.04 -5.46 11.74
CA GLU A 630 17.00 -6.46 12.81
C GLU A 630 18.37 -7.13 12.86
N GLU A 631 19.11 -6.89 13.94
CA GLU A 631 20.36 -7.60 14.22
C GLU A 631 20.07 -9.09 14.26
N LYS A 632 20.48 -9.82 13.22
CA LYS A 632 20.22 -11.24 13.12
C LYS A 632 20.96 -11.94 14.25
N PRO A 633 20.26 -12.61 15.20
CA PRO A 633 20.91 -13.19 16.37
C PRO A 633 21.95 -14.22 15.93
N LEU A 634 23.17 -14.10 16.46
CA LEU A 634 24.25 -15.05 16.19
C LEU A 634 24.27 -16.13 17.28
N PRO A 635 24.63 -17.38 16.93
CA PRO A 635 24.86 -18.42 17.92
C PRO A 635 25.97 -18.00 18.89
N HIS A 636 25.79 -18.30 20.17
CA HIS A 636 26.74 -17.88 21.21
C HIS A 636 28.05 -18.68 21.17
N ASN A 637 28.01 -19.92 20.68
CA ASN A 637 29.19 -20.78 20.57
C ASN A 637 29.94 -20.48 19.26
N GLU A 638 31.25 -20.21 19.34
CA GLU A 638 32.10 -19.87 18.19
C GLU A 638 32.09 -20.94 17.09
N PHE A 639 32.11 -22.22 17.45
CA PHE A 639 32.01 -23.30 16.44
C PHE A 639 30.66 -23.28 15.74
N GLN A 640 29.58 -23.10 16.51
CA GLN A 640 28.22 -23.04 15.99
C GLN A 640 28.02 -21.81 15.10
N LYS A 641 28.58 -20.67 15.50
CA LYS A 641 28.61 -19.42 14.74
C LYS A 641 29.34 -19.58 13.40
N GLN A 642 30.49 -20.23 13.39
CA GLN A 642 31.22 -20.52 12.14
C GLN A 642 30.40 -21.39 11.19
N VAL A 643 29.81 -22.48 11.70
CA VAL A 643 28.96 -23.37 10.88
C VAL A 643 27.72 -22.63 10.36
N TRP A 644 27.08 -21.83 11.20
CA TRP A 644 25.93 -21.00 10.83
C TRP A 644 26.29 -20.01 9.71
N LEU A 645 27.41 -19.28 9.85
CA LEU A 645 27.88 -18.35 8.83
C LEU A 645 28.14 -19.03 7.49
N ILE A 646 28.71 -20.24 7.50
CA ILE A 646 29.03 -20.99 6.29
C ILE A 646 27.78 -21.46 5.53
N PHE A 647 26.74 -21.93 6.23
CA PHE A 647 25.56 -22.54 5.61
C PHE A 647 24.39 -21.57 5.39
N GLU A 648 24.30 -20.51 6.18
CA GLU A 648 23.22 -19.51 6.11
C GLU A 648 23.58 -18.33 5.21
N TYR A 649 24.85 -17.90 5.22
CA TYR A 649 25.32 -16.71 4.50
C TYR A 649 26.38 -17.07 3.44
N PRO A 650 25.98 -17.23 2.16
CA PRO A 650 26.88 -17.59 1.06
C PRO A 650 28.08 -16.64 0.89
N GLU A 651 27.92 -15.37 1.27
CA GLU A 651 28.93 -14.33 1.09
C GLU A 651 29.93 -14.26 2.25
N SER A 652 29.72 -15.00 3.34
CA SER A 652 30.52 -14.89 4.57
C SER A 652 31.99 -15.29 4.39
N SER A 653 32.28 -16.25 3.51
CA SER A 653 33.63 -16.78 3.32
C SER A 653 33.79 -17.55 2.00
N SER A 654 35.02 -17.77 1.55
CA SER A 654 35.28 -18.58 0.35
C SER A 654 34.74 -20.02 0.44
N PRO A 655 34.85 -20.74 1.59
CA PRO A 655 34.18 -22.03 1.78
C PRO A 655 32.64 -21.93 1.71
N ALA A 656 32.04 -20.88 2.26
CA ALA A 656 30.60 -20.64 2.17
C ALA A 656 30.15 -20.47 0.71
N ARG A 657 30.90 -19.69 -0.08
CA ARG A 657 30.68 -19.55 -1.52
C ARG A 657 30.77 -20.90 -2.25
N GLY A 658 31.75 -21.73 -1.89
CA GLY A 658 31.89 -23.07 -2.44
C GLY A 658 30.70 -23.98 -2.15
N ILE A 659 30.23 -24.01 -0.88
CA ILE A 659 29.05 -24.78 -0.48
C ILE A 659 27.80 -24.27 -1.20
N ALA A 660 27.60 -22.95 -1.27
CA ALA A 660 26.47 -22.37 -1.98
C ALA A 660 26.43 -22.75 -3.47
N ILE A 661 27.58 -22.79 -4.16
CA ILE A 661 27.66 -23.26 -5.55
C ILE A 661 27.23 -24.73 -5.66
N VAL A 662 27.69 -25.58 -4.74
CA VAL A 662 27.26 -26.99 -4.70
C VAL A 662 25.76 -27.11 -4.47
N SER A 663 25.21 -26.36 -3.51
CA SER A 663 23.77 -26.32 -3.23
C SER A 663 22.96 -25.94 -4.48
N VAL A 664 23.37 -24.90 -5.21
CA VAL A 664 22.72 -24.47 -6.46
C VAL A 664 22.78 -25.55 -7.53
N ILE A 665 23.93 -26.24 -7.69
CA ILE A 665 24.07 -27.34 -8.65
C ILE A 665 23.12 -28.48 -8.31
N VAL A 666 23.07 -28.90 -7.04
CA VAL A 666 22.18 -29.99 -6.59
C VAL A 666 20.71 -29.62 -6.79
N ILE A 667 20.33 -28.38 -6.46
CA ILE A 667 18.98 -27.87 -6.71
C ILE A 667 18.65 -27.93 -8.21
N THR A 668 19.56 -27.46 -9.06
CA THR A 668 19.38 -27.44 -10.52
C THR A 668 19.22 -28.86 -11.08
N ILE A 669 20.06 -29.80 -10.66
CA ILE A 669 19.96 -31.22 -11.05
C ILE A 669 18.60 -31.78 -10.60
N SER A 670 18.17 -31.52 -9.36
CA SER A 670 16.89 -31.99 -8.85
C SER A 670 15.69 -31.48 -9.66
N ILE A 671 15.72 -30.21 -10.08
CA ILE A 671 14.68 -29.60 -10.91
C ILE A 671 14.70 -30.19 -12.33
N ILE A 672 15.86 -30.32 -12.95
CA ILE A 672 15.98 -30.93 -14.29
C ILE A 672 15.48 -32.37 -14.27
N THR A 673 15.88 -33.16 -13.26
CA THR A 673 15.37 -34.52 -13.06
C THR A 673 13.85 -34.54 -12.93
N PHE A 674 13.27 -33.64 -12.12
CA PHE A 674 11.82 -33.52 -12.01
C PHE A 674 11.14 -33.21 -13.37
N CYS A 675 11.72 -32.32 -14.18
CA CYS A 675 11.20 -32.04 -15.53
C CYS A 675 11.32 -33.27 -16.44
N LEU A 676 12.46 -33.97 -16.42
CA LEU A 676 12.67 -35.18 -17.24
C LEU A 676 11.71 -36.31 -16.89
N GLU A 677 11.35 -36.48 -15.61
CA GLU A 677 10.35 -37.45 -15.16
C GLU A 677 8.95 -37.24 -15.78
N THR A 678 8.67 -36.04 -16.31
CA THR A 678 7.38 -35.73 -16.95
C THR A 678 7.33 -36.11 -18.43
N LEU A 679 8.46 -36.39 -19.07
CA LEU A 679 8.49 -36.70 -20.50
C LEU A 679 7.88 -38.09 -20.79
N PRO A 680 7.07 -38.24 -21.84
CA PRO A 680 6.42 -39.51 -22.20
C PRO A 680 7.41 -40.66 -22.38
N GLU A 681 8.56 -40.37 -22.98
CA GLU A 681 9.64 -41.33 -23.27
C GLU A 681 10.13 -42.07 -22.01
N PHE A 682 10.24 -41.37 -20.88
CA PHE A 682 10.66 -41.97 -19.60
C PHE A 682 9.50 -42.53 -18.77
N ARG A 683 8.25 -42.17 -19.11
CA ARG A 683 7.04 -42.69 -18.48
C ARG A 683 6.65 -44.05 -19.05
N ASP A 684 6.68 -44.17 -20.38
CA ASP A 684 6.29 -45.39 -21.10
C ASP A 684 7.25 -46.54 -20.82
N GLU A 685 8.57 -46.31 -20.73
CA GLU A 685 9.53 -47.37 -20.35
C GLU A 685 9.26 -47.94 -18.94
N ARG A 686 8.75 -47.13 -18.02
CA ARG A 686 8.43 -47.51 -16.64
C ARG A 686 7.12 -48.31 -16.58
N GLU A 687 6.10 -47.88 -17.32
CA GLU A 687 4.83 -48.61 -17.47
C GLU A 687 5.04 -49.93 -18.24
N LEU A 688 5.90 -49.95 -19.26
CA LEU A 688 6.25 -51.14 -20.03
C LEU A 688 7.10 -52.14 -19.22
N GLN A 689 8.04 -51.67 -18.39
CA GLN A 689 8.77 -52.53 -17.44
C GLN A 689 7.86 -53.08 -16.34
N ALA A 690 6.89 -52.31 -15.86
CA ALA A 690 5.89 -52.79 -14.91
C ALA A 690 5.00 -53.88 -15.53
N ALA A 691 4.48 -53.64 -16.74
CA ALA A 691 3.66 -54.60 -17.49
C ALA A 691 4.42 -55.88 -17.89
N SER A 692 5.68 -55.75 -18.31
CA SER A 692 6.55 -56.89 -18.66
C SER A 692 6.88 -57.76 -17.44
N ARG A 693 7.01 -57.17 -16.24
CA ARG A 693 7.17 -57.91 -14.97
C ARG A 693 5.90 -58.63 -14.53
N THR A 694 4.72 -58.10 -14.84
CA THR A 694 3.43 -58.78 -14.57
C THR A 694 3.23 -59.98 -15.52
N ALA A 695 3.74 -59.90 -16.75
CA ALA A 695 3.62 -60.98 -17.74
C ALA A 695 4.64 -62.13 -17.54
N ALA A 696 5.79 -61.88 -16.90
CA ALA A 696 6.89 -62.85 -16.83
C ALA A 696 6.88 -63.77 -15.59
N ASN A 697 6.15 -63.46 -14.52
CA ASN A 697 6.21 -64.21 -13.25
C ASN A 697 4.83 -64.66 -12.74
N SER A 698 4.29 -65.75 -13.29
CA SER A 698 3.09 -66.40 -12.77
C SER A 698 3.36 -67.57 -11.79
N THR A 699 4.59 -67.82 -11.32
CA THR A 699 4.84 -68.96 -10.39
C THR A 699 5.88 -68.81 -9.27
N LEU A 700 6.50 -67.65 -9.02
CA LEU A 700 7.33 -67.48 -7.82
C LEU A 700 7.12 -66.09 -7.20
N GLN A 701 6.78 -66.09 -5.90
CA GLN A 701 6.53 -64.92 -5.05
C GLN A 701 7.50 -63.76 -5.33
N ALA A 702 7.01 -62.75 -6.04
CA ALA A 702 7.73 -61.51 -6.24
C ALA A 702 7.58 -60.64 -4.98
N ARG A 703 8.62 -60.64 -4.13
CA ARG A 703 8.86 -59.53 -3.21
C ARG A 703 8.94 -58.23 -4.02
N PRO A 704 8.38 -57.10 -3.55
CA PRO A 704 8.59 -55.80 -4.18
C PRO A 704 10.05 -55.39 -3.92
N SER A 705 10.97 -55.89 -4.75
CA SER A 705 12.38 -55.51 -4.70
C SER A 705 12.49 -54.08 -5.23
N LEU A 706 12.43 -53.16 -4.28
CA LEU A 706 13.07 -51.85 -4.25
C LEU A 706 13.48 -51.28 -5.61
N THR A 707 12.83 -50.18 -5.96
CA THR A 707 13.15 -49.15 -6.97
C THR A 707 14.58 -48.56 -6.87
N PHE A 708 15.54 -49.22 -6.19
CA PHE A 708 16.91 -48.75 -5.98
C PHE A 708 17.80 -48.69 -7.24
N SER A 709 17.36 -49.24 -8.37
CA SER A 709 18.13 -49.26 -9.62
C SER A 709 17.65 -48.26 -10.67
N ASP A 710 16.55 -47.55 -10.41
CA ASP A 710 16.07 -46.53 -11.31
C ASP A 710 16.98 -45.28 -11.22
N PRO A 711 17.61 -44.84 -12.32
CA PRO A 711 18.51 -43.69 -12.31
C PRO A 711 17.87 -42.44 -11.71
N PHE A 712 16.58 -42.21 -11.97
CA PHE A 712 15.84 -41.05 -11.43
C PHE A 712 15.65 -41.15 -9.92
N PHE A 713 15.30 -42.33 -9.40
CA PHE A 713 15.20 -42.57 -7.96
C PHE A 713 16.55 -42.38 -7.25
N VAL A 714 17.65 -42.83 -7.86
CA VAL A 714 19.01 -42.68 -7.29
C VAL A 714 19.42 -41.21 -7.23
N VAL A 715 19.20 -40.46 -8.32
CA VAL A 715 19.50 -39.02 -8.36
C VAL A 715 18.61 -38.26 -7.36
N GLU A 716 17.31 -38.56 -7.31
CA GLU A 716 16.40 -37.95 -6.34
C GLU A 716 16.83 -38.23 -4.89
N THR A 717 17.14 -39.49 -4.58
CA THR A 717 17.61 -39.90 -3.26
C THR A 717 18.88 -39.14 -2.88
N THR A 718 19.84 -39.01 -3.81
CA THR A 718 21.09 -38.29 -3.58
C THR A 718 20.84 -36.79 -3.31
N CYS A 719 19.95 -36.16 -4.06
CA CYS A 719 19.58 -34.76 -3.86
C CYS A 719 18.87 -34.54 -2.51
N VAL A 720 17.94 -35.43 -2.15
CA VAL A 720 17.21 -35.34 -0.87
C VAL A 720 18.12 -35.59 0.32
N ILE A 721 19.10 -36.48 0.21
CA ILE A 721 20.15 -36.67 1.24
C ILE A 721 20.90 -35.36 1.45
N TRP A 722 21.33 -34.68 0.37
CA TRP A 722 22.00 -33.39 0.48
C TRP A 722 21.11 -32.32 1.13
N PHE A 723 19.85 -32.18 0.71
CA PHE A 723 18.92 -31.22 1.30
C PHE A 723 18.63 -31.50 2.78
N THR A 724 18.49 -32.78 3.14
CA THR A 724 18.27 -33.21 4.52
C THR A 724 19.51 -32.90 5.36
N PHE A 725 20.71 -33.16 4.83
CA PHE A 725 21.97 -32.80 5.49
C PHE A 725 22.06 -31.30 5.76
N GLU A 726 21.83 -30.46 4.74
CA GLU A 726 21.86 -29.01 4.92
C GLU A 726 20.84 -28.52 5.96
N LEU A 727 19.61 -29.01 5.91
CA LEU A 727 18.55 -28.64 6.85
C LEU A 727 18.93 -29.04 8.28
N ILE A 728 19.48 -30.23 8.47
CA ILE A 728 19.93 -30.72 9.78
C ILE A 728 21.09 -29.85 10.31
N VAL A 729 22.09 -29.54 9.48
CA VAL A 729 23.24 -28.71 9.90
C VAL A 729 22.76 -27.31 10.30
N ARG A 730 21.89 -26.67 9.51
CA ARG A 730 21.32 -25.36 9.84
C ARG A 730 20.45 -25.43 11.10
N PHE A 731 19.62 -26.46 11.23
CA PHE A 731 18.78 -26.65 12.42
C PHE A 731 19.62 -26.80 13.68
N PHE A 732 20.74 -27.53 13.66
CA PHE A 732 21.63 -27.63 14.82
C PHE A 732 22.45 -26.36 15.06
N ALA A 733 22.87 -25.66 14.01
CA ALA A 733 23.67 -24.45 14.10
C ALA A 733 22.86 -23.18 14.45
N CYS A 734 21.54 -23.17 14.33
CA CYS A 734 20.73 -21.97 14.56
C CYS A 734 20.73 -21.48 16.02
N PRO A 735 20.56 -20.16 16.27
CA PRO A 735 20.50 -19.57 17.61
C PRO A 735 19.22 -19.99 18.38
N SER A 736 18.07 -19.97 17.70
CA SER A 736 16.75 -20.31 18.26
C SER A 736 16.05 -21.33 17.36
N LYS A 737 15.67 -22.50 17.91
CA LYS A 737 15.05 -23.60 17.15
C LYS A 737 13.62 -23.29 16.71
N SER A 738 12.87 -22.59 17.57
CA SER A 738 11.47 -22.21 17.34
C SER A 738 11.35 -21.11 16.30
N GLU A 739 12.28 -20.15 16.32
CA GLU A 739 12.33 -19.08 15.33
C GLU A 739 12.76 -19.61 13.97
N PHE A 740 13.78 -20.48 13.95
CA PHE A 740 14.24 -21.16 12.74
C PHE A 740 13.11 -21.88 12.00
N SER A 741 12.25 -22.63 12.70
CA SER A 741 11.16 -23.37 12.05
C SER A 741 10.03 -22.48 11.52
N LYS A 742 9.90 -21.25 12.03
CA LYS A 742 8.91 -20.26 11.57
C LYS A 742 9.36 -19.45 10.36
N THR A 743 10.66 -19.47 10.02
CA THR A 743 11.19 -18.74 8.85
C THR A 743 10.73 -19.37 7.54
N VAL A 744 10.21 -18.55 6.61
CA VAL A 744 9.69 -19.00 5.29
C VAL A 744 10.69 -19.85 4.51
N MET A 745 11.97 -19.48 4.50
CA MET A 745 13.02 -20.24 3.81
C MET A 745 13.18 -21.67 4.36
N ASN A 746 13.04 -21.85 5.67
CA ASN A 746 13.19 -23.15 6.31
C ASN A 746 11.92 -24.00 6.13
N ILE A 747 10.74 -23.38 6.02
CA ILE A 747 9.50 -24.06 5.62
C ILE A 747 9.65 -24.62 4.20
N ILE A 748 10.20 -23.85 3.26
CA ILE A 748 10.49 -24.32 1.90
C ILE A 748 11.48 -25.50 1.93
N ASP A 749 12.51 -25.43 2.77
CA ASP A 749 13.49 -26.51 2.93
C ASP A 749 12.80 -27.81 3.40
N ILE A 750 11.85 -27.75 4.33
CA ILE A 750 11.06 -28.91 4.79
C ILE A 750 10.12 -29.42 3.69
N MET A 751 9.35 -28.53 3.06
CA MET A 751 8.41 -28.88 1.98
C MET A 751 9.12 -29.53 0.80
N SER A 752 10.36 -29.14 0.51
CA SER A 752 11.15 -29.67 -0.61
C SER A 752 11.57 -31.15 -0.46
N ILE A 753 11.68 -31.65 0.78
CA ILE A 753 12.07 -33.03 1.09
C ILE A 753 10.87 -33.91 1.47
N MET A 754 9.78 -33.30 1.94
CA MET A 754 8.57 -33.99 2.41
C MET A 754 8.01 -35.04 1.41
N PRO A 755 7.91 -34.77 0.09
CA PRO A 755 7.37 -35.73 -0.87
C PRO A 755 8.13 -37.06 -0.91
N TYR A 756 9.45 -37.03 -0.72
CA TYR A 756 10.29 -38.24 -0.74
C TYR A 756 9.98 -39.13 0.46
N PHE A 757 9.93 -38.56 1.66
CA PHE A 757 9.63 -39.30 2.89
C PHE A 757 8.19 -39.83 2.90
N ILE A 758 7.22 -39.06 2.39
CA ILE A 758 5.83 -39.57 2.26
C ILE A 758 5.80 -40.75 1.29
N THR A 759 6.45 -40.63 0.13
CA THR A 759 6.48 -41.71 -0.88
C THR A 759 7.08 -43.00 -0.32
N VAL A 760 8.27 -42.91 0.29
CA VAL A 760 8.92 -44.06 0.93
C VAL A 760 8.07 -44.61 2.09
N GLY A 761 7.45 -43.73 2.89
CA GLY A 761 6.57 -44.12 3.99
C GLY A 761 5.34 -44.90 3.52
N THR A 762 4.67 -44.45 2.47
CA THR A 762 3.51 -45.15 1.89
C THR A 762 3.91 -46.51 1.31
N GLU A 763 5.07 -46.60 0.65
CA GLU A 763 5.56 -47.87 0.10
C GLU A 763 5.94 -48.88 1.19
N LEU A 764 6.47 -48.43 2.33
CA LEU A 764 6.80 -49.29 3.48
C LEU A 764 5.55 -49.79 4.23
N VAL A 765 4.52 -48.94 4.36
CA VAL A 765 3.24 -49.33 4.98
C VAL A 765 2.50 -50.35 4.11
N GLU A 766 2.59 -50.21 2.79
CA GLU A 766 2.02 -51.16 1.83
C GLU A 766 2.75 -52.52 1.84
N GLN A 767 4.06 -52.56 2.16
CA GLN A 767 4.80 -53.82 2.35
C GLN A 767 4.43 -54.59 3.63
N GLN A 768 3.85 -53.95 4.65
CA GLN A 768 3.47 -54.61 5.92
C GLN A 768 2.05 -55.20 5.92
N HIS A 769 1.15 -54.75 5.06
CA HIS A 769 -0.18 -55.35 4.91
C HIS A 769 -0.12 -56.52 3.93
N GLY A 770 0.06 -57.74 4.46
CA GLY A 770 0.01 -58.98 3.69
C GLY A 770 -1.38 -59.26 3.07
N PRO A 771 -1.46 -60.14 2.07
CA PRO A 771 -2.66 -60.40 1.29
C PRO A 771 -3.60 -61.35 2.03
N GLU A 772 -4.29 -60.90 3.06
CA GLU A 772 -5.35 -61.71 3.70
C GLU A 772 -6.53 -60.84 4.13
N HIS A 773 -7.46 -60.59 3.21
CA HIS A 773 -8.80 -61.20 3.24
C HIS A 773 -9.65 -60.64 2.08
N ASP A 774 -10.30 -61.56 1.37
CA ASP A 774 -11.19 -61.32 0.25
C ASP A 774 -12.31 -60.31 0.53
N ASN A 775 -12.64 -59.56 -0.53
CA ASN A 775 -13.82 -58.72 -0.74
C ASN A 775 -13.73 -57.24 -0.29
N GLY A 776 -12.96 -56.49 -1.08
CA GLY A 776 -13.18 -55.07 -1.39
C GLY A 776 -12.13 -54.10 -0.87
N PRO A 777 -11.19 -53.62 -1.72
CA PRO A 777 -10.86 -52.19 -1.69
C PRO A 777 -10.31 -51.63 -3.03
N GLN A 778 -11.05 -51.67 -4.14
CA GLN A 778 -10.58 -51.00 -5.38
C GLN A 778 -10.63 -49.46 -5.27
N GLN A 779 -11.39 -48.92 -4.30
CA GLN A 779 -11.56 -47.48 -4.08
C GLN A 779 -10.53 -46.85 -3.13
N GLN A 780 -10.00 -47.62 -2.16
CA GLN A 780 -8.94 -47.15 -1.24
C GLN A 780 -7.61 -46.95 -1.99
N GLN A 781 -7.29 -47.83 -2.95
CA GLN A 781 -6.06 -47.78 -3.76
C GLN A 781 -6.11 -46.67 -4.84
N ALA A 782 -7.31 -46.32 -5.33
CA ALA A 782 -7.48 -45.18 -6.26
C ALA A 782 -7.30 -43.82 -5.57
N MET A 783 -7.81 -43.68 -4.33
CA MET A 783 -7.63 -42.47 -3.52
C MET A 783 -6.17 -42.24 -3.12
N SER A 784 -5.43 -43.30 -2.76
CA SER A 784 -4.00 -43.19 -2.43
C SER A 784 -3.14 -42.78 -3.65
N LEU A 785 -3.44 -43.29 -4.85
CA LEU A 785 -2.73 -42.89 -6.08
C LEU A 785 -2.98 -41.43 -6.48
N ALA A 786 -4.21 -40.93 -6.31
CA ALA A 786 -4.53 -39.53 -6.58
C ALA A 786 -3.80 -38.58 -5.61
N ILE A 787 -3.79 -38.91 -4.32
CA ILE A 787 -3.08 -38.16 -3.28
C ILE A 787 -1.57 -38.17 -3.54
N LEU A 788 -0.99 -39.31 -3.90
CA LEU A 788 0.43 -39.41 -4.26
C LEU A 788 0.80 -38.59 -5.50
N ARG A 789 -0.10 -38.45 -6.50
CA ARG A 789 0.11 -37.55 -7.64
C ARG A 789 0.15 -36.08 -7.22
N VAL A 790 -0.71 -35.67 -6.30
CA VAL A 790 -0.71 -34.29 -5.76
C VAL A 790 0.57 -34.04 -4.94
N ILE A 791 1.01 -35.01 -4.13
CA ILE A 791 2.27 -34.91 -3.36
C ILE A 791 3.48 -34.73 -4.27
N ARG A 792 3.48 -35.29 -5.49
CA ARG A 792 4.56 -35.04 -6.47
C ARG A 792 4.63 -33.57 -6.91
N LEU A 793 3.53 -32.82 -6.94
CA LEU A 793 3.54 -31.38 -7.25
C LEU A 793 4.29 -30.58 -6.19
N VAL A 794 4.30 -31.03 -4.93
CA VAL A 794 5.06 -30.37 -3.85
C VAL A 794 6.57 -30.38 -4.16
N ARG A 795 7.08 -31.25 -5.04
CA ARG A 795 8.48 -31.22 -5.50
C ARG A 795 8.85 -29.91 -6.20
N VAL A 796 7.88 -29.21 -6.81
CA VAL A 796 8.09 -27.89 -7.46
C VAL A 796 8.62 -26.85 -6.47
N PHE A 797 8.30 -26.97 -5.16
CA PHE A 797 8.82 -26.06 -4.14
C PHE A 797 10.36 -26.07 -4.04
N ARG A 798 11.04 -27.12 -4.54
CA ARG A 798 12.51 -27.17 -4.64
C ARG A 798 13.08 -26.00 -5.44
N ILE A 799 12.34 -25.46 -6.42
CA ILE A 799 12.75 -24.26 -7.19
C ILE A 799 12.94 -23.07 -6.26
N PHE A 800 12.07 -22.89 -5.27
CA PHE A 800 12.16 -21.77 -4.34
C PHE A 800 13.36 -21.85 -3.39
N LYS A 801 14.04 -23.01 -3.25
CA LYS A 801 15.32 -23.07 -2.52
C LYS A 801 16.40 -22.19 -3.15
N LEU A 802 16.31 -21.90 -4.46
CA LEU A 802 17.22 -20.96 -5.14
C LEU A 802 17.12 -19.54 -4.56
N SER A 803 16.01 -19.18 -3.92
CA SER A 803 15.85 -17.86 -3.29
C SER A 803 16.91 -17.59 -2.22
N ARG A 804 17.36 -18.60 -1.47
CA ARG A 804 18.46 -18.45 -0.50
C ARG A 804 19.78 -18.00 -1.14
N HIS A 805 19.96 -18.29 -2.42
CA HIS A 805 21.17 -17.98 -3.18
C HIS A 805 20.98 -16.84 -4.20
N SER A 806 19.80 -16.24 -4.27
CA SER A 806 19.47 -15.15 -5.19
C SER A 806 18.89 -13.97 -4.43
N LYS A 807 19.69 -12.91 -4.24
CA LYS A 807 19.23 -11.64 -3.63
C LYS A 807 18.00 -11.10 -4.36
N GLY A 808 17.98 -11.15 -5.69
CA GLY A 808 16.83 -10.70 -6.48
C GLY A 808 15.52 -11.44 -6.15
N LEU A 809 15.56 -12.75 -5.90
CA LEU A 809 14.36 -13.51 -5.52
C LEU A 809 13.96 -13.26 -4.05
N GLN A 810 14.91 -12.92 -3.17
CA GLN A 810 14.62 -12.47 -1.81
C GLN A 810 13.96 -11.09 -1.80
N ILE A 811 14.47 -10.15 -2.59
CA ILE A 811 13.91 -8.81 -2.79
C ILE A 811 12.48 -8.91 -3.31
N LEU A 812 12.25 -9.78 -4.31
CA LEU A 812 10.90 -10.03 -4.81
C LEU A 812 9.97 -10.56 -3.70
N GLY A 813 10.44 -11.51 -2.89
CA GLY A 813 9.68 -12.04 -1.76
C GLY A 813 9.36 -11.00 -0.67
N GLN A 814 10.33 -10.15 -0.32
CA GLN A 814 10.13 -9.03 0.63
C GLN A 814 9.15 -8.00 0.07
N THR A 815 9.27 -7.67 -1.21
CA THR A 815 8.36 -6.76 -1.92
C THR A 815 6.93 -7.29 -1.91
N LEU A 816 6.75 -8.58 -2.24
CA LEU A 816 5.44 -9.22 -2.19
C LEU A 816 4.87 -9.25 -0.77
N LYS A 817 5.70 -9.54 0.25
CA LYS A 817 5.29 -9.50 1.66
C LYS A 817 4.82 -8.10 2.06
N ALA A 818 5.57 -7.07 1.70
CA ALA A 818 5.22 -5.68 1.94
C ALA A 818 3.94 -5.27 1.19
N SER A 819 3.71 -5.85 0.00
CA SER A 819 2.57 -5.53 -0.86
C SER A 819 1.38 -6.51 -0.71
N MET A 820 1.34 -7.31 0.35
CA MET A 820 0.30 -8.35 0.52
C MET A 820 -1.10 -7.76 0.65
N ARG A 821 -1.22 -6.56 1.23
CA ARG A 821 -2.52 -5.87 1.40
C ARG A 821 -3.07 -5.45 0.04
N GLU A 822 -2.23 -4.87 -0.80
CA GLU A 822 -2.50 -4.42 -2.16
C GLU A 822 -2.79 -5.60 -3.10
N LEU A 823 -1.99 -6.66 -3.00
CA LEU A 823 -2.21 -7.91 -3.73
C LEU A 823 -3.54 -8.56 -3.32
N GLY A 824 -3.85 -8.55 -2.02
CA GLY A 824 -5.14 -9.00 -1.50
C GLY A 824 -6.32 -8.20 -2.08
N LEU A 825 -6.17 -6.87 -2.20
CA LEU A 825 -7.17 -6.02 -2.86
C LEU A 825 -7.33 -6.33 -4.36
N LEU A 826 -6.24 -6.57 -5.08
CA LEU A 826 -6.27 -6.98 -6.49
C LEU A 826 -7.06 -8.28 -6.67
N ILE A 827 -6.72 -9.31 -5.89
CA ILE A 827 -7.38 -10.62 -5.94
C ILE A 827 -8.86 -10.47 -5.58
N PHE A 828 -9.19 -9.63 -4.60
CA PHE A 828 -10.55 -9.36 -4.21
C PHE A 828 -11.38 -8.70 -5.32
N PHE A 829 -10.85 -7.69 -6.00
CA PHE A 829 -11.53 -7.06 -7.14
C PHE A 829 -11.68 -7.99 -8.33
N LEU A 830 -10.63 -8.78 -8.63
CA LEU A 830 -10.70 -9.81 -9.66
C LEU A 830 -11.79 -10.84 -9.34
N PHE A 831 -11.87 -11.29 -8.09
CA PHE A 831 -12.91 -12.24 -7.65
C PHE A 831 -14.33 -11.68 -7.84
N ILE A 832 -14.57 -10.42 -7.46
CA ILE A 832 -15.86 -9.76 -7.68
C ILE A 832 -16.17 -9.70 -9.19
N GLY A 833 -15.21 -9.24 -10.00
CA GLY A 833 -15.38 -9.14 -11.45
C GLY A 833 -15.66 -10.49 -12.10
N VAL A 834 -14.93 -11.53 -11.71
CA VAL A 834 -15.14 -12.91 -12.19
C VAL A 834 -16.58 -13.35 -11.92
N ILE A 835 -17.10 -13.15 -10.70
CA ILE A 835 -18.49 -13.53 -10.38
C ILE A 835 -19.49 -12.71 -11.20
N LEU A 836 -19.31 -11.39 -11.29
CA LEU A 836 -20.22 -10.51 -12.02
C LEU A 836 -20.30 -10.85 -13.51
N PHE A 837 -19.14 -10.93 -14.19
CA PHE A 837 -19.10 -11.17 -15.63
C PHE A 837 -19.44 -12.61 -16.00
N SER A 838 -19.09 -13.59 -15.16
CA SER A 838 -19.49 -14.99 -15.37
C SER A 838 -21.00 -15.18 -15.25
N SER A 839 -21.63 -14.51 -14.28
CA SER A 839 -23.08 -14.51 -14.14
C SER A 839 -23.76 -13.82 -15.32
N ALA A 840 -23.24 -12.65 -15.72
CA ALA A 840 -23.79 -11.88 -16.82
C ALA A 840 -23.70 -12.64 -18.16
N VAL A 841 -22.56 -13.28 -18.46
CA VAL A 841 -22.40 -14.04 -19.70
C VAL A 841 -23.25 -15.31 -19.71
N PHE A 842 -23.35 -16.02 -18.58
CA PHE A 842 -24.20 -17.20 -18.45
C PHE A 842 -25.66 -16.89 -18.81
N PHE A 843 -26.23 -15.81 -18.25
CA PHE A 843 -27.61 -15.42 -18.56
C PHE A 843 -27.77 -14.81 -19.96
N ALA A 844 -26.73 -14.17 -20.51
CA ALA A 844 -26.75 -13.62 -21.87
C ALA A 844 -26.66 -14.71 -22.95
N GLU A 845 -25.99 -15.83 -22.66
CA GLU A 845 -25.78 -16.96 -23.57
C GLU A 845 -26.74 -18.13 -23.30
N ALA A 846 -27.69 -17.99 -22.38
CA ALA A 846 -28.57 -19.07 -21.92
C ALA A 846 -29.49 -19.66 -23.00
N ASP A 847 -29.75 -18.93 -24.09
CA ASP A 847 -30.58 -19.39 -25.21
C ASP A 847 -29.79 -20.12 -26.29
N GLU A 848 -28.46 -20.10 -26.23
CA GLU A 848 -27.61 -20.64 -27.28
C GLU A 848 -27.18 -22.08 -26.95
N PRO A 849 -27.66 -23.10 -27.71
CA PRO A 849 -27.41 -24.50 -27.39
C PRO A 849 -25.95 -24.94 -27.59
N GLU A 850 -25.18 -24.23 -28.41
CA GLU A 850 -23.74 -24.48 -28.63
C GLU A 850 -22.84 -23.66 -27.70
N SER A 851 -23.43 -23.00 -26.69
CA SER A 851 -22.67 -22.19 -25.74
C SER A 851 -21.75 -23.05 -24.86
N HIS A 852 -20.50 -22.59 -24.68
CA HIS A 852 -19.57 -23.16 -23.71
C HIS A 852 -19.90 -22.75 -22.25
N PHE A 853 -20.85 -21.86 -22.03
CA PHE A 853 -21.23 -21.34 -20.71
C PHE A 853 -22.33 -22.19 -20.05
N SER A 854 -22.04 -23.45 -19.73
CA SER A 854 -23.00 -24.40 -19.13
C SER A 854 -23.43 -24.03 -17.71
N SER A 855 -22.56 -23.36 -16.95
CA SER A 855 -22.83 -22.91 -15.58
C SER A 855 -22.02 -21.64 -15.25
N ILE A 856 -22.39 -20.94 -14.19
CA ILE A 856 -21.62 -19.78 -13.71
C ILE A 856 -20.19 -20.20 -13.29
N PRO A 857 -19.98 -21.31 -12.56
CA PRO A 857 -18.64 -21.79 -12.26
C PRO A 857 -17.79 -22.11 -13.50
N ASP A 858 -18.36 -22.69 -14.56
CA ASP A 858 -17.62 -22.94 -15.81
C ASP A 858 -17.19 -21.62 -16.48
N ALA A 859 -18.07 -20.61 -16.41
CA ALA A 859 -17.78 -19.27 -16.92
C ALA A 859 -16.68 -18.53 -16.14
N PHE A 860 -16.33 -18.96 -14.90
CA PHE A 860 -15.22 -18.36 -14.15
C PHE A 860 -13.90 -18.43 -14.90
N TRP A 861 -13.63 -19.55 -15.60
CA TRP A 861 -12.42 -19.70 -16.40
C TRP A 861 -12.31 -18.63 -17.48
N TRP A 862 -13.38 -18.44 -18.26
CA TRP A 862 -13.46 -17.40 -19.28
C TRP A 862 -13.28 -16.01 -18.68
N ALA A 863 -13.96 -15.70 -17.56
CA ALA A 863 -13.87 -14.38 -16.96
C ALA A 863 -12.46 -14.08 -16.43
N VAL A 864 -11.79 -15.05 -15.79
CA VAL A 864 -10.40 -14.90 -15.33
C VAL A 864 -9.47 -14.63 -16.52
N VAL A 865 -9.54 -15.44 -17.58
CA VAL A 865 -8.70 -15.31 -18.79
C VAL A 865 -8.95 -13.98 -19.51
N THR A 866 -10.19 -13.50 -19.53
CA THR A 866 -10.58 -12.24 -20.19
C THR A 866 -10.18 -11.02 -19.38
N MET A 867 -10.46 -11.03 -18.07
CA MET A 867 -10.10 -9.92 -17.17
C MET A 867 -8.57 -9.77 -17.04
N THR A 868 -7.84 -10.87 -17.17
CA THR A 868 -6.37 -10.86 -17.22
C THR A 868 -5.78 -10.57 -18.58
N THR A 869 -6.62 -10.23 -19.57
CA THR A 869 -6.23 -9.90 -20.95
C THR A 869 -5.48 -11.03 -21.69
N VAL A 870 -5.63 -12.28 -21.27
CA VAL A 870 -4.93 -13.44 -21.87
C VAL A 870 -5.65 -13.97 -23.10
N GLY A 871 -6.97 -14.15 -23.02
CA GLY A 871 -7.84 -14.48 -24.17
C GLY A 871 -7.47 -15.73 -24.99
N TYR A 872 -7.36 -16.92 -24.39
CA TYR A 872 -7.00 -18.16 -25.12
C TYR A 872 -7.93 -18.55 -26.30
N GLY A 873 -9.18 -18.08 -26.30
CA GLY A 873 -10.15 -18.31 -27.38
C GLY A 873 -10.89 -19.65 -27.33
N ASP A 874 -10.55 -20.50 -26.36
CA ASP A 874 -11.20 -21.77 -26.03
C ASP A 874 -12.63 -21.59 -25.53
N MET A 875 -12.91 -20.52 -24.79
CA MET A 875 -14.25 -20.07 -24.42
C MET A 875 -14.44 -18.60 -24.82
N ARG A 876 -15.59 -18.28 -25.42
CA ARG A 876 -15.94 -16.90 -25.84
C ARG A 876 -17.45 -16.75 -26.04
N PRO A 877 -18.01 -15.54 -25.84
CA PRO A 877 -19.41 -15.28 -26.15
C PRO A 877 -19.68 -15.30 -27.65
N VAL A 878 -20.79 -15.91 -28.05
CA VAL A 878 -21.22 -15.97 -29.45
C VAL A 878 -22.42 -15.08 -29.71
N THR A 879 -23.29 -14.89 -28.71
CA THR A 879 -24.46 -14.00 -28.80
C THR A 879 -24.06 -12.52 -28.77
N VAL A 880 -24.90 -11.65 -29.31
CA VAL A 880 -24.68 -10.19 -29.25
C VAL A 880 -24.64 -9.70 -27.80
N GLY A 881 -25.53 -10.21 -26.94
CA GLY A 881 -25.56 -9.87 -25.51
C GLY A 881 -24.27 -10.29 -24.81
N GLY A 882 -23.80 -11.51 -25.07
CA GLY A 882 -22.54 -12.03 -24.54
C GLY A 882 -21.34 -11.21 -25.03
N LYS A 883 -21.29 -10.82 -26.31
CA LYS A 883 -20.22 -9.96 -26.87
C LYS A 883 -20.18 -8.58 -26.19
N ILE A 884 -21.33 -8.00 -25.84
CA ILE A 884 -21.39 -6.76 -25.05
C ILE A 884 -20.83 -6.99 -23.63
N VAL A 885 -21.25 -8.08 -22.97
CA VAL A 885 -20.73 -8.45 -21.63
C VAL A 885 -19.22 -8.69 -21.67
N GLY A 886 -18.73 -9.41 -22.68
CA GLY A 886 -17.30 -9.66 -22.89
C GLY A 886 -16.50 -8.38 -23.13
N SER A 887 -17.07 -7.43 -23.88
CA SER A 887 -16.46 -6.11 -24.10
C SER A 887 -16.32 -5.33 -22.78
N LEU A 888 -17.37 -5.31 -21.95
CA LEU A 888 -17.33 -4.69 -20.62
C LEU A 888 -16.34 -5.42 -19.69
N CYS A 889 -16.28 -6.75 -19.76
CA CYS A 889 -15.36 -7.60 -19.00
C CYS A 889 -13.90 -7.26 -19.32
N ALA A 890 -13.56 -7.14 -20.60
CA ALA A 890 -12.21 -6.79 -21.05
C ALA A 890 -11.78 -5.40 -20.55
N ILE A 891 -12.63 -4.38 -20.71
CA ILE A 891 -12.35 -3.01 -20.24
C ILE A 891 -12.20 -2.99 -18.71
N ALA A 892 -13.10 -3.66 -17.98
CA ALA A 892 -13.02 -3.75 -16.53
C ALA A 892 -11.78 -4.50 -16.04
N GLY A 893 -11.34 -5.54 -16.77
CA GLY A 893 -10.12 -6.29 -16.50
C GLY A 893 -8.85 -5.44 -16.57
N VAL A 894 -8.68 -4.71 -17.68
CA VAL A 894 -7.59 -3.75 -17.87
C VAL A 894 -7.54 -2.75 -16.72
N LEU A 895 -8.68 -2.16 -16.36
CA LEU A 895 -8.77 -1.20 -15.25
C LEU A 895 -8.45 -1.87 -13.90
N THR A 896 -8.91 -3.09 -13.67
CA THR A 896 -8.70 -3.80 -12.39
C THR A 896 -7.23 -4.14 -12.17
N ILE A 897 -6.52 -4.59 -13.21
CA ILE A 897 -5.10 -4.92 -13.12
C ILE A 897 -4.24 -3.66 -13.03
N ALA A 898 -4.65 -2.61 -13.72
CA ALA A 898 -3.95 -1.34 -13.73
C ALA A 898 -3.79 -0.69 -12.35
N LEU A 899 -4.77 -0.83 -11.43
CA LEU A 899 -4.74 -0.11 -10.14
C LEU A 899 -3.61 -0.57 -9.20
N PRO A 900 -3.44 -1.87 -8.89
CA PRO A 900 -2.52 -2.30 -7.84
C PRO A 900 -1.09 -2.54 -8.35
N VAL A 901 -0.91 -2.77 -9.66
CA VAL A 901 0.39 -3.08 -10.25
C VAL A 901 1.42 -1.97 -10.03
N PRO A 902 1.13 -0.67 -10.27
CA PRO A 902 2.11 0.38 -10.06
C PRO A 902 2.53 0.56 -8.60
N VAL A 903 1.64 0.26 -7.64
CA VAL A 903 1.99 0.26 -6.21
C VAL A 903 3.02 -0.83 -5.92
N ILE A 904 2.78 -2.05 -6.42
CA ILE A 904 3.71 -3.17 -6.29
C ILE A 904 5.06 -2.82 -6.95
N VAL A 905 5.05 -2.17 -8.12
CA VAL A 905 6.27 -1.72 -8.82
C VAL A 905 7.01 -0.65 -8.02
N SER A 906 6.29 0.30 -7.41
CA SER A 906 6.90 1.32 -6.54
C SER A 906 7.58 0.69 -5.33
N ASN A 907 6.92 -0.25 -4.65
CA ASN A 907 7.51 -1.00 -3.54
C ASN A 907 8.71 -1.83 -4.00
N PHE A 908 8.64 -2.45 -5.18
CA PHE A 908 9.78 -3.19 -5.75
C PHE A 908 10.98 -2.29 -5.95
N ASN A 909 10.79 -1.13 -6.60
CA ASN A 909 11.86 -0.17 -6.84
C ASN A 909 12.48 0.31 -5.52
N TYR A 910 11.66 0.59 -4.52
CA TYR A 910 12.12 0.98 -3.19
C TYR A 910 13.04 -0.09 -2.55
N PHE A 911 12.61 -1.36 -2.48
CA PHE A 911 13.44 -2.43 -1.91
C PHE A 911 14.67 -2.74 -2.76
N TYR A 912 14.56 -2.62 -4.07
CA TYR A 912 15.66 -2.86 -5.01
C TYR A 912 16.79 -1.82 -4.83
N HIS A 913 16.43 -0.53 -4.81
CA HIS A 913 17.39 0.56 -4.59
C HIS A 913 18.04 0.47 -3.21
N ARG A 914 17.25 0.19 -2.17
CA ARG A 914 17.77 0.03 -0.80
C ARG A 914 18.88 -1.01 -0.71
N GLU A 915 18.69 -2.20 -1.30
CA GLU A 915 19.71 -3.25 -1.30
C GLU A 915 20.94 -2.88 -2.14
N THR A 916 20.76 -2.16 -3.26
CA THR A 916 21.91 -1.71 -4.08
C THR A 916 22.74 -0.65 -3.37
N ASP A 917 22.10 0.26 -2.63
CA ASP A 917 22.78 1.30 -1.87
C ASP A 917 23.53 0.72 -0.66
N GLN A 918 22.97 -0.29 0.01
CA GLN A 918 23.65 -1.03 1.08
C GLN A 918 24.91 -1.75 0.58
N GLU A 919 24.86 -2.38 -0.59
CA GLU A 919 26.06 -3.00 -1.19
C GLU A 919 27.15 -1.96 -1.48
N GLN A 920 26.77 -0.76 -1.94
CA GLN A 920 27.72 0.32 -2.18
C GLN A 920 28.31 0.91 -0.90
N ALA A 921 27.52 1.06 0.16
CA ALA A 921 28.00 1.53 1.46
C ALA A 921 28.98 0.52 2.09
N ALA A 922 28.65 -0.77 2.05
CA ALA A 922 29.53 -1.84 2.56
C ALA A 922 30.88 -1.91 1.81
N LEU A 923 30.91 -1.54 0.52
CA LEU A 923 32.14 -1.44 -0.27
C LEU A 923 32.98 -0.20 0.10
N LYS A 924 32.36 0.88 0.59
CA LYS A 924 33.05 2.11 1.03
C LYS A 924 33.63 1.99 2.45
N ASP A 925 32.99 1.22 3.32
CA ASP A 925 33.43 1.01 4.71
C ASP A 925 34.56 -0.02 4.88
N ASP A 926 35.11 -0.60 3.80
CA ASP A 926 36.28 -1.48 3.88
C ASP A 926 37.56 -0.65 4.16
N PRO A 927 38.15 -0.72 5.37
CA PRO A 927 39.29 0.12 5.78
C PRO A 927 40.58 -0.19 5.03
N SER A 928 40.56 -1.20 4.16
CA SER A 928 41.72 -1.65 3.39
C SER A 928 42.06 -0.77 2.18
N SER A 929 41.20 0.20 1.84
CA SER A 929 41.40 1.08 0.67
C SER A 929 42.07 2.44 0.97
N ASP A 930 42.15 2.86 2.23
CA ASP A 930 42.66 4.20 2.61
C ASP A 930 44.13 4.26 3.13
N VAL A 931 44.92 3.19 2.98
CA VAL A 931 46.30 3.14 3.52
C VAL A 931 47.38 3.56 2.50
N HIS A 932 47.03 3.93 1.26
CA HIS A 932 48.01 4.38 0.27
C HIS A 932 47.68 5.73 -0.37
N GLY A 933 47.77 6.81 0.42
CA GLY A 933 47.73 8.17 -0.12
C GLY A 933 48.05 9.27 0.87
N CYS A 934 49.34 9.49 1.17
CA CYS A 934 49.99 10.81 1.38
C CYS A 934 51.16 10.72 2.39
N ASN A 935 52.31 10.24 1.92
CA ASN A 935 53.61 10.77 2.37
C ASN A 935 54.25 11.49 1.17
N ARG A 936 53.98 12.79 1.05
CA ARG A 936 54.78 13.68 0.18
C ARG A 936 55.31 14.83 1.02
N SER A 937 56.61 14.75 1.29
CA SER A 937 57.47 15.83 1.76
C SER A 937 57.47 17.01 0.77
N PRO A 938 57.78 18.24 1.22
CA PRO A 938 57.69 19.44 0.39
C PRO A 938 58.81 19.46 -0.68
N PRO A 939 58.58 20.10 -1.85
CA PRO A 939 59.54 20.07 -2.94
C PRO A 939 60.66 21.09 -2.70
N ASN A 940 61.90 20.64 -2.83
CA ASN A 940 63.04 21.51 -3.06
C ASN A 940 63.32 21.62 -4.57
N SER A 941 63.58 22.85 -4.97
CA SER A 941 63.92 23.34 -6.30
C SER A 941 65.22 22.77 -6.88
N THR A 942 65.20 22.44 -8.18
CA THR A 942 66.22 22.55 -9.26
C THR A 942 65.85 21.48 -10.30
N GLY A 943 65.43 21.77 -11.53
CA GLY A 943 66.26 22.34 -12.59
C GLY A 943 66.96 21.20 -13.35
N ASP A 944 66.41 20.75 -14.49
CA ASP A 944 67.11 20.51 -15.78
C ASP A 944 66.31 19.65 -16.78
N ILE A 945 66.61 19.91 -18.05
CA ILE A 945 65.95 19.56 -19.31
C ILE A 945 66.66 18.34 -19.93
N GLU A 946 65.95 17.35 -20.51
CA GLU A 946 66.19 16.80 -21.88
C GLU A 946 65.41 15.52 -22.26
N SER A 947 64.80 15.60 -23.46
CA SER A 947 64.59 14.64 -24.58
C SER A 947 64.57 13.09 -24.47
N GLN A 948 63.54 12.55 -25.14
CA GLN A 948 63.48 11.43 -26.11
C GLN A 948 63.54 9.93 -25.72
N ASP A 949 62.74 9.19 -26.51
CA ASP A 949 62.77 7.75 -26.90
C ASP A 949 61.89 6.71 -26.18
N THR A 950 60.82 6.31 -26.88
CA THR A 950 60.13 4.99 -26.83
C THR A 950 61.00 3.92 -27.54
N PRO A 951 60.99 2.60 -27.17
CA PRO A 951 59.79 1.75 -27.31
C PRO A 951 59.60 0.55 -26.33
N VAL A 952 58.31 0.18 -26.20
CA VAL A 952 57.70 -1.16 -25.98
C VAL A 952 58.18 -2.04 -24.81
N GLY A 953 57.29 -2.22 -23.83
CA GLY A 953 57.30 -3.31 -22.85
C GLY A 953 55.88 -3.57 -22.31
N LYS A 954 55.37 -4.78 -22.56
CA LYS A 954 54.00 -5.26 -22.27
C LYS A 954 53.63 -5.17 -20.77
N ALA A 955 52.42 -4.69 -20.46
CA ALA A 955 51.71 -5.00 -19.24
C ALA A 955 50.20 -5.12 -19.51
N ASN A 956 49.62 -6.24 -19.08
CA ASN A 956 48.22 -6.65 -19.26
C ASN A 956 47.25 -5.67 -18.59
N ILE A 957 46.36 -5.06 -19.38
CA ILE A 957 45.10 -4.49 -18.88
C ILE A 957 44.05 -5.59 -19.02
N LYS A 958 43.60 -6.13 -17.88
CA LYS A 958 42.43 -7.00 -17.81
C LYS A 958 41.21 -6.09 -17.66
N ALA A 959 40.59 -5.72 -18.78
CA ALA A 959 39.35 -4.95 -18.80
C ALA A 959 38.22 -5.80 -18.21
N ASN A 960 37.52 -5.26 -17.21
CA ASN A 960 36.35 -5.88 -16.60
C ASN A 960 35.11 -5.38 -17.37
N SER A 961 34.72 -6.11 -18.43
CA SER A 961 33.69 -5.67 -19.38
C SER A 961 32.25 -5.66 -18.85
N SER A 962 32.04 -5.92 -17.55
CA SER A 962 30.69 -5.98 -16.96
C SER A 962 30.23 -4.66 -16.34
N THR A 963 31.15 -3.75 -15.98
CA THR A 963 30.81 -2.44 -15.38
C THR A 963 30.48 -1.41 -16.46
N ASP A 964 31.27 -1.33 -17.54
CA ASP A 964 31.02 -0.37 -18.62
C ASP A 964 29.74 -0.65 -19.43
N ILE A 965 29.27 -1.90 -19.47
CA ILE A 965 27.98 -2.27 -20.09
C ILE A 965 26.81 -1.87 -19.19
N LYS A 966 26.95 -1.98 -17.86
CA LYS A 966 25.94 -1.50 -16.90
C LYS A 966 25.84 0.01 -16.94
N ASP A 967 26.96 0.71 -17.01
CA ASP A 967 27.01 2.18 -17.10
C ASP A 967 26.52 2.69 -18.46
N SER A 968 26.81 1.96 -19.56
CA SER A 968 26.28 2.28 -20.89
C SER A 968 24.77 2.00 -21.03
N LEU A 969 24.23 0.99 -20.35
CA LEU A 969 22.79 0.74 -20.28
C LEU A 969 22.09 1.76 -19.35
N TYR A 970 22.75 2.17 -18.26
CA TYR A 970 22.28 3.26 -17.40
C TYR A 970 22.19 4.58 -18.16
N ALA A 971 23.17 4.90 -19.01
CA ALA A 971 23.15 6.08 -19.87
C ALA A 971 22.08 6.03 -20.97
N PHE A 972 21.64 4.84 -21.41
CA PHE A 972 20.62 4.69 -22.46
C PHE A 972 19.18 4.76 -21.92
N CYS A 973 18.97 4.48 -20.61
CA CYS A 973 17.65 4.55 -19.97
C CYS A 973 17.33 5.90 -19.31
N LEU A 974 18.32 6.80 -19.15
CA LEU A 974 18.16 8.06 -18.41
C LEU A 974 18.23 9.34 -19.26
N ASP A 975 18.38 9.27 -20.59
CA ASP A 975 18.20 10.47 -21.42
C ASP A 975 16.72 10.73 -21.73
N THR A 976 15.92 10.86 -20.65
CA THR A 976 14.72 11.71 -20.67
C THR A 976 15.10 13.01 -20.01
N ARG A 977 15.90 13.81 -20.74
CA ARG A 977 16.02 15.23 -20.45
C ARG A 977 14.64 15.83 -20.29
N GLU A 978 14.43 16.38 -19.11
CA GLU A 978 13.46 17.42 -18.79
C GLU A 978 13.19 18.28 -20.03
N THR A 979 11.94 18.26 -20.48
CA THR A 979 11.37 19.40 -21.19
C THR A 979 10.26 19.91 -20.30
N ASP A 980 10.50 21.10 -19.74
CA ASP A 980 9.49 21.97 -19.13
C ASP A 980 8.20 21.94 -19.93
N LEU A 981 7.08 21.57 -19.29
CA LEU A 981 5.73 22.08 -19.53
C LEU A 981 4.76 21.71 -18.40
#